data_AF-A0A5B9VWM0-F1
#
_entry.id   AF-A0A5B9VWM0-F1
#
_cell.length_a   1.000
_cell.length_b   1.000
_cell.length_c   1.000
_cell.angle_alpha   90.00
_cell.angle_beta   90.00
_cell.angle_gamma   90.00
#
_symmetry.space_group_name_H-M   'P 1'
#
loop_
_entity.id
_entity.type
_entity.pdbx_description
1 polymer ?
#
loop_
_entity_poly.entity_id
_entity_poly.type
_entity_poly.pdbx_seq_one_letter_code
_entity_poly.pdbx_strand_id
1 'polypeptide(L)'
;MKHRDLDRRARSRRLRPEVGETLEARQLLSGAGRNVVIIVVDGLRPGSINPTDAPTLYSIQQSGVNFTNSHSVFPTFTTPNSAAIATGHYPGDTGDFSNTVYAGYPVPPAGLSPTPFLESDSVLGDVDEHYGGNFLSEESLLAYARQNGYDTAAVGKLGPVLIQDVTQGNPSGGAVPAPTTIVIDDNTGKAGGIPLPAALTQRLVAAGVIGYAGQPAGTVSGAIAGAQVVAPDRSNRDPSQAFTGPAANVASNNGFSGSNVAAGTAAPNTVQQQFFTDAITKGVLPQFASDGKPFAMVYWSRDADGTQHNQGDSLGSLAPGIDGATSRAAVKNADDNIRQILDALRASGQLATTDVFITADHGFSTISRQALDTGGSIRSYASSLSYPGVNQGFLPTGFVAIDLAHTLGLPLYDPDTTVNGPNNQPASYSPVDPTKGQRPRSGDGLIGGTGAIPASGQAPDAQVIVAANGGSDLIYVPSKDAATVRRIVDFLSKQDYTSGLFVDDAMGSIPGTLPLSEINLKGIATLPTPTIVINFRTFSTDSTNPLMTGVEVADTTLQQGQGMHGSFGRQDTFNTMLAIGPDFKSGYADPLPVSNADVNGTLATVLGFQIPSLGSLSGRTLSEALVQQAGAMSGVTLTPGVLASAPDASGTRTFLAYQDVTYSLNGATVTRRYFDAAGYAGRTVGLPVLQGGAQGGSLFAGPQDLAVVGGTAGDLLYAGPNPTQLISGPAADRFVLTRGAGLATVVGFDASQGDRIGLPRGFSLGGLSLRNGTGAYAGDTLIYSRGNRRLLAVVQGVDRRALRPREFVRVAGPNRVASAAKFGAAHLAHRPAGPLAMRGR
;
A
#
# COMPACT_ATOMS: atom_id res chain seq x y z
N MET A 1 -33.74 46.84 -4.91
CA MET A 1 -34.82 46.83 -3.90
C MET A 1 -35.16 45.39 -3.58
N LYS A 2 -35.05 45.03 -2.29
CA LYS A 2 -35.67 43.91 -1.54
C LYS A 2 -35.71 42.51 -2.17
N HIS A 3 -34.73 41.67 -1.81
CA HIS A 3 -34.88 40.45 -1.01
C HIS A 3 -33.67 39.53 -1.26
N ARG A 4 -32.74 39.47 -0.30
CA ARG A 4 -31.80 38.35 -0.05
C ARG A 4 -30.85 38.78 1.06
N ASP A 5 -31.26 38.53 2.31
CA ASP A 5 -30.38 38.70 3.46
C ASP A 5 -30.88 37.85 4.63
N LEU A 6 -30.84 36.53 4.47
CA LEU A 6 -31.11 35.55 5.52
C LEU A 6 -30.48 34.20 5.09
N ASP A 7 -29.14 34.10 5.12
CA ASP A 7 -28.45 32.80 5.31
C ASP A 7 -26.93 32.91 5.56
N ARG A 8 -26.52 33.83 6.44
CA ARG A 8 -25.10 33.98 6.85
C ARG A 8 -24.86 33.94 8.36
N ARG A 9 -25.74 33.27 9.12
CA ARG A 9 -25.58 33.05 10.57
C ARG A 9 -26.03 31.65 10.99
N ALA A 10 -25.34 30.63 10.50
CA ALA A 10 -25.44 29.27 11.02
C ALA A 10 -24.16 28.46 10.77
N ARG A 11 -22.99 28.96 11.21
CA ARG A 11 -21.72 28.20 11.28
C ARG A 11 -20.72 28.93 12.19
N SER A 12 -21.11 29.14 13.44
CA SER A 12 -20.17 29.52 14.52
C SER A 12 -20.81 29.29 15.88
N ARG A 13 -21.13 28.03 16.21
CA ARG A 13 -21.44 27.65 17.60
C ARG A 13 -20.17 27.05 18.19
N ARG A 14 -19.36 27.91 18.81
CA ARG A 14 -18.35 27.49 19.78
C ARG A 14 -19.09 26.76 20.90
N LEU A 15 -18.88 25.46 21.01
CA LEU A 15 -19.24 24.70 22.20
C LEU A 15 -18.36 25.20 23.34
N ARG A 16 -18.99 25.76 24.38
CA ARG A 16 -18.33 26.01 25.66
C ARG A 16 -18.27 24.67 26.41
N PRO A 17 -17.15 24.28 27.03
CA PRO A 17 -17.14 23.12 27.92
C PRO A 17 -17.83 23.51 29.23
N GLU A 18 -18.82 22.71 29.66
CA GLU A 18 -19.30 22.75 31.04
C GLU A 18 -18.27 22.11 31.97
N VAL A 19 -18.08 22.75 33.13
CA VAL A 19 -17.03 22.49 34.10
C VAL A 19 -17.50 21.43 35.09
N GLY A 20 -16.70 20.38 35.26
CA GLY A 20 -16.93 19.36 36.28
C GLY A 20 -15.85 18.30 36.41
N GLU A 21 -14.61 18.57 36.02
CA GLU A 21 -13.47 17.68 36.34
C GLU A 21 -12.37 18.50 37.03
N THR A 22 -11.97 18.03 38.20
CA THR A 22 -11.02 18.67 39.10
C THR A 22 -9.62 18.76 38.48
N LEU A 23 -8.88 19.83 38.80
CA LEU A 23 -7.51 20.05 38.32
C LEU A 23 -6.56 18.85 38.56
N GLU A 24 -6.82 18.01 39.56
CA GLU A 24 -6.02 16.81 39.84
C GLU A 24 -6.21 15.69 38.79
N ALA A 25 -7.38 15.58 38.13
CA ALA A 25 -7.60 14.61 37.06
C ALA A 25 -6.86 15.01 35.77
N ARG A 26 -6.65 16.31 35.54
CA ARG A 26 -5.80 16.81 34.43
C ARG A 26 -4.31 16.54 34.66
N GLN A 27 -3.88 16.39 35.92
CA GLN A 27 -2.47 16.21 36.27
C GLN A 27 -2.03 14.73 36.26
N LEU A 28 -2.98 13.80 36.29
CA LEU A 28 -2.73 12.35 36.18
C LEU A 28 -2.84 11.81 34.74
N LEU A 29 -3.22 12.65 33.78
CA LEU A 29 -3.26 12.36 32.33
C LEU A 29 -2.36 13.31 31.50
N SER A 30 -1.47 14.08 32.13
CA SER A 30 -0.75 15.12 31.40
C SER A 30 0.36 14.55 30.51
N GLY A 31 0.08 14.40 29.22
CA GLY A 31 1.07 14.38 28.11
C GLY A 31 1.85 15.70 27.95
N ALA A 32 1.83 16.57 28.97
CA ALA A 32 2.61 17.80 29.00
C ALA A 32 4.10 17.45 29.13
N GLY A 33 4.84 17.60 28.03
CA GLY A 33 6.29 17.37 27.97
C GLY A 33 6.71 16.09 27.25
N ARG A 34 5.80 15.35 26.60
CA ARG A 34 6.16 14.28 25.66
C ARG A 34 6.41 14.83 24.27
N ASN A 35 7.40 14.26 23.60
CA ASN A 35 7.68 14.48 22.20
C ASN A 35 7.46 13.19 21.42
N VAL A 36 7.13 13.31 20.14
CA VAL A 36 7.08 12.16 19.25
C VAL A 36 7.94 12.39 18.02
N VAL A 37 8.61 11.32 17.57
CA VAL A 37 9.30 11.28 16.29
C VAL A 37 8.80 10.07 15.51
N ILE A 38 8.27 10.32 14.32
CA ILE A 38 7.98 9.26 13.34
C ILE A 38 9.17 9.20 12.39
N ILE A 39 9.78 8.03 12.26
CA ILE A 39 10.83 7.76 11.28
C ILE A 39 10.22 6.82 10.24
N VAL A 40 10.13 7.26 9.00
CA VAL A 40 9.72 6.42 7.87
C VAL A 40 10.96 6.05 7.07
N VAL A 41 11.22 4.75 6.92
CA VAL A 41 12.24 4.22 6.01
C VAL A 41 11.53 3.67 4.79
N ASP A 42 11.44 4.50 3.76
CA ASP A 42 10.65 4.23 2.56
C ASP A 42 11.08 2.90 1.91
N GLY A 43 10.11 2.03 1.65
CA GLY A 43 10.33 0.70 1.06
C GLY A 43 11.08 -0.33 1.94
N LEU A 44 11.28 -0.09 3.24
CA LEU A 44 12.05 -1.01 4.09
C LEU A 44 11.27 -2.29 4.45
N ARG A 45 11.66 -3.39 3.80
CA ARG A 45 11.19 -4.74 4.11
C ARG A 45 11.74 -5.25 5.45
N PRO A 46 10.93 -5.95 6.27
CA PRO A 46 11.38 -6.48 7.56
C PRO A 46 12.63 -7.37 7.49
N GLY A 47 12.73 -8.21 6.44
CA GLY A 47 13.87 -9.12 6.26
C GLY A 47 15.18 -8.43 5.85
N SER A 48 15.14 -7.13 5.51
CA SER A 48 16.35 -6.33 5.28
C SER A 48 17.06 -5.94 6.58
N ILE A 49 16.39 -6.01 7.72
CA ILE A 49 17.00 -5.68 9.02
C ILE A 49 17.88 -6.82 9.50
N ASN A 50 19.18 -6.56 9.59
CA ASN A 50 20.16 -7.53 10.04
C ASN A 50 21.37 -6.85 10.70
N PRO A 51 22.21 -7.57 11.46
CA PRO A 51 23.34 -6.99 12.19
C PRO A 51 24.43 -6.33 11.32
N THR A 52 24.45 -6.60 10.01
CA THR A 52 25.49 -6.11 9.09
C THR A 52 25.03 -4.86 8.36
N ASP A 53 23.87 -4.94 7.70
CA ASP A 53 23.37 -3.83 6.86
C ASP A 53 22.57 -2.81 7.66
N ALA A 54 21.91 -3.22 8.76
CA ALA A 54 21.05 -2.34 9.56
C ALA A 54 21.24 -2.54 11.08
N PRO A 55 22.46 -2.35 11.63
CA PRO A 55 22.76 -2.67 13.02
C PRO A 55 21.95 -1.85 14.04
N THR A 56 21.61 -0.59 13.73
CA THR A 56 20.83 0.28 14.64
C THR A 56 19.38 -0.21 14.73
N LEU A 57 18.74 -0.41 13.58
CA LEU A 57 17.39 -0.95 13.47
C LEU A 57 17.31 -2.37 14.05
N TYR A 58 18.31 -3.21 13.81
CA TYR A 58 18.39 -4.53 14.40
C TYR A 58 18.45 -4.45 15.93
N SER A 59 19.27 -3.55 16.50
CA SER A 59 19.31 -3.34 17.94
C SER A 59 17.98 -2.87 18.51
N ILE A 60 17.28 -1.96 17.82
CA ILE A 60 15.94 -1.49 18.20
C ILE A 60 14.93 -2.64 18.14
N GLN A 61 14.97 -3.46 17.09
CA GLN A 61 14.11 -4.64 16.95
C GLN A 61 14.26 -5.63 18.12
N GLN A 62 15.46 -5.76 18.70
CA GLN A 62 15.68 -6.63 19.86
C GLN A 62 15.29 -6.00 21.21
N SER A 63 15.38 -4.67 21.33
CA SER A 63 15.30 -3.97 22.62
C SER A 63 14.05 -3.11 22.83
N GLY A 64 13.37 -2.73 21.75
CA GLY A 64 12.11 -1.98 21.75
C GLY A 64 10.89 -2.88 21.57
N VAL A 65 9.83 -2.29 20.99
CA VAL A 65 8.70 -3.02 20.44
C VAL A 65 9.02 -3.41 19.00
N ASN A 66 8.84 -4.68 18.67
CA ASN A 66 8.90 -5.22 17.32
C ASN A 66 7.50 -5.67 16.91
N PHE A 67 6.88 -4.98 15.96
CA PHE A 67 5.58 -5.35 15.43
C PHE A 67 5.76 -6.40 14.34
N THR A 68 5.50 -7.67 14.68
CA THR A 68 5.87 -8.81 13.83
C THR A 68 4.88 -9.14 12.71
N ASN A 69 3.75 -8.44 12.67
CA ASN A 69 2.64 -8.65 11.76
C ASN A 69 2.11 -7.29 11.26
N SER A 70 2.99 -6.49 10.69
CA SER A 70 2.69 -5.15 10.18
C SER A 70 2.07 -5.19 8.77
N HIS A 71 1.40 -4.09 8.43
CA HIS A 71 0.62 -3.90 7.21
C HIS A 71 0.73 -2.46 6.71
N SER A 72 1.06 -2.35 5.44
CA SER A 72 0.89 -1.13 4.67
C SER A 72 -0.59 -1.00 4.30
N VAL A 73 -1.09 0.22 4.11
CA VAL A 73 -2.40 0.40 3.49
C VAL A 73 -2.29 0.09 2.00
N PHE A 74 -3.36 -0.45 1.41
CA PHE A 74 -3.44 -0.70 -0.03
C PHE A 74 -4.19 0.45 -0.74
N PRO A 75 -3.77 0.88 -1.94
CA PRO A 75 -2.53 0.49 -2.64
C PRO A 75 -1.26 0.84 -1.87
N THR A 76 -0.25 -0.04 -1.93
CA THR A 76 1.00 0.08 -1.14
C THR A 76 1.98 1.05 -1.81
N PHE A 77 1.52 2.27 -2.07
CA PHE A 77 2.32 3.38 -2.58
C PHE A 77 2.63 4.41 -1.49
N THR A 78 3.59 5.28 -1.76
CA THR A 78 4.12 6.26 -0.82
C THR A 78 3.06 7.26 -0.35
N THR A 79 2.32 7.93 -1.24
CA THR A 79 1.37 8.99 -0.82
C THR A 79 0.15 8.48 -0.04
N PRO A 80 -0.51 7.35 -0.42
CA PRO A 80 -1.58 6.78 0.40
C PRO A 80 -1.12 6.38 1.81
N ASN A 81 0.07 5.80 1.93
CA ASN A 81 0.62 5.41 3.22
C ASN A 81 1.09 6.62 4.03
N SER A 82 1.61 7.67 3.38
CA SER A 82 1.90 8.95 4.03
C SER A 82 0.62 9.57 4.62
N ALA A 83 -0.46 9.59 3.85
CA ALA A 83 -1.76 10.07 4.31
C ALA A 83 -2.27 9.25 5.49
N ALA A 84 -2.12 7.91 5.44
CA ALA A 84 -2.50 7.03 6.55
C ALA A 84 -1.68 7.27 7.82
N ILE A 85 -0.37 7.46 7.71
CA ILE A 85 0.50 7.81 8.84
C ILE A 85 0.12 9.19 9.40
N ALA A 86 -0.14 10.16 8.53
CA ALA A 86 -0.45 11.54 8.89
C ALA A 86 -1.79 11.63 9.65
N THR A 87 -2.83 10.95 9.16
CA THR A 87 -4.23 11.13 9.60
C THR A 87 -4.77 9.97 10.44
N GLY A 88 -4.18 8.78 10.33
CA GLY A 88 -4.74 7.55 10.90
C GLY A 88 -5.90 6.95 10.11
N HIS A 89 -6.13 7.40 8.88
CA HIS A 89 -7.25 6.96 8.04
C HIS A 89 -6.80 6.26 6.76
N TYR A 90 -7.61 5.32 6.28
CA TYR A 90 -7.37 4.59 5.02
C TYR A 90 -7.78 5.44 3.79
N PRO A 91 -7.31 5.08 2.58
CA PRO A 91 -7.47 5.92 1.38
C PRO A 91 -8.91 6.24 0.99
N GLY A 92 -9.89 5.41 1.36
CA GLY A 92 -11.30 5.70 1.14
C GLY A 92 -11.80 6.96 1.86
N ASP A 93 -11.18 7.32 2.99
CA ASP A 93 -11.47 8.57 3.71
C ASP A 93 -10.56 9.71 3.23
N THR A 94 -9.26 9.45 3.01
CA THR A 94 -8.30 10.51 2.64
C THR A 94 -8.39 10.94 1.18
N GLY A 95 -8.84 10.07 0.27
CA GLY A 95 -8.85 10.32 -1.17
C GLY A 95 -7.47 10.27 -1.85
N ASP A 96 -6.40 10.12 -1.09
CA ASP A 96 -5.06 9.85 -1.62
C ASP A 96 -4.95 8.36 -2.00
N PHE A 97 -5.47 8.02 -3.18
CA PHE A 97 -5.64 6.64 -3.62
C PHE A 97 -4.36 6.00 -4.16
N SER A 98 -3.41 6.80 -4.64
CA SER A 98 -2.12 6.35 -5.19
C SER A 98 -1.17 7.53 -5.43
N ASN A 99 0.08 7.26 -5.81
CA ASN A 99 1.02 8.33 -6.18
C ASN A 99 0.57 9.12 -7.42
N THR A 100 -0.05 8.47 -8.40
CA THR A 100 -0.71 9.07 -9.57
C THR A 100 -2.21 8.82 -9.47
N VAL A 101 -3.01 9.88 -9.49
CA VAL A 101 -4.48 9.80 -9.39
C VAL A 101 -5.15 10.65 -10.46
N TYR A 102 -6.37 10.32 -10.86
CA TYR A 102 -7.18 11.25 -11.65
C TYR A 102 -7.72 12.36 -10.74
N ALA A 103 -7.23 13.59 -10.94
CA ALA A 103 -7.59 14.75 -10.13
C ALA A 103 -8.92 15.41 -10.54
N GLY A 104 -9.58 14.97 -11.61
CA GLY A 104 -10.85 15.55 -12.04
C GLY A 104 -10.74 16.83 -12.89
N TYR A 105 -9.54 17.39 -13.04
CA TYR A 105 -9.24 18.57 -13.87
C TYR A 105 -7.76 18.58 -14.29
N PRO A 106 -7.37 19.32 -15.34
CA PRO A 106 -5.96 19.55 -15.70
C PRO A 106 -5.21 20.31 -14.60
N VAL A 107 -4.21 19.68 -13.97
CA VAL A 107 -3.44 20.27 -12.87
C VAL A 107 -2.28 21.11 -13.43
N PRO A 108 -2.27 22.44 -13.27
CA PRO A 108 -1.27 23.29 -13.91
C PRO A 108 0.18 22.99 -13.50
N PRO A 109 0.51 22.75 -12.21
CA PRO A 109 1.87 22.37 -11.81
C PRO A 109 2.32 21.02 -12.38
N ALA A 110 1.38 20.15 -12.79
CA ALA A 110 1.66 18.89 -13.46
C ALA A 110 1.68 19.01 -15.00
N GLY A 111 1.92 20.21 -15.54
CA GLY A 111 1.94 20.43 -16.99
C GLY A 111 0.56 20.26 -17.65
N LEU A 112 -0.51 20.53 -16.90
CA LEU A 112 -1.91 20.30 -17.28
C LEU A 112 -2.30 18.82 -17.37
N SER A 113 -1.51 17.89 -16.82
CA SER A 113 -1.94 16.50 -16.71
C SER A 113 -3.15 16.40 -15.76
N PRO A 114 -4.26 15.74 -16.15
CA PRO A 114 -5.36 15.42 -15.25
C PRO A 114 -5.07 14.19 -14.38
N THR A 115 -3.96 13.49 -14.61
CA THR A 115 -3.43 12.39 -13.80
C THR A 115 -2.12 12.81 -13.13
N PRO A 116 -2.13 13.82 -12.25
CA PRO A 116 -0.89 14.31 -11.66
C PRO A 116 -0.21 13.29 -10.74
N PHE A 117 1.12 13.39 -10.65
CA PHE A 117 1.94 12.68 -9.66
C PHE A 117 2.02 13.49 -8.36
N LEU A 118 1.47 12.95 -7.28
CA LEU A 118 1.30 13.58 -5.97
C LEU A 118 2.59 13.67 -5.15
N GLU A 119 3.69 13.01 -5.53
CA GLU A 119 5.01 13.26 -4.91
C GLU A 119 5.63 14.58 -5.44
N SER A 120 4.89 15.68 -5.31
CA SER A 120 5.28 17.02 -5.77
C SER A 120 4.54 18.07 -4.93
N ASP A 121 5.28 18.93 -4.24
CA ASP A 121 4.70 19.96 -3.36
C ASP A 121 3.74 20.88 -4.11
N SER A 122 4.13 21.32 -5.30
CA SER A 122 3.31 22.22 -6.11
C SER A 122 2.02 21.57 -6.59
N VAL A 123 2.05 20.26 -6.89
CA VAL A 123 0.84 19.50 -7.25
C VAL A 123 -0.04 19.34 -6.02
N LEU A 124 0.54 18.94 -4.88
CA LEU A 124 -0.20 18.82 -3.63
C LEU A 124 -0.86 20.15 -3.24
N GLY A 125 -0.16 21.27 -3.34
CA GLY A 125 -0.71 22.59 -3.04
C GLY A 125 -1.86 23.00 -3.96
N ASP A 126 -1.79 22.71 -5.26
CA ASP A 126 -2.87 23.00 -6.22
C ASP A 126 -4.09 22.09 -6.01
N VAL A 127 -3.87 20.80 -5.77
CA VAL A 127 -4.92 19.84 -5.43
C VAL A 127 -5.57 20.20 -4.10
N ASP A 128 -4.78 20.54 -3.08
CA ASP A 128 -5.28 20.94 -1.77
C ASP A 128 -6.15 22.20 -1.86
N GLU A 129 -5.67 23.25 -2.55
CA GLU A 129 -6.42 24.48 -2.79
C GLU A 129 -7.74 24.19 -3.54
N HIS A 130 -7.69 23.36 -4.59
CA HIS A 130 -8.87 23.00 -5.38
C HIS A 130 -9.94 22.28 -4.54
N TYR A 131 -9.52 21.40 -3.62
CA TYR A 131 -10.40 20.58 -2.81
C TYR A 131 -10.68 21.15 -1.41
N GLY A 132 -10.42 22.44 -1.18
CA GLY A 132 -10.90 23.18 0.00
C GLY A 132 -9.88 23.40 1.11
N GLY A 133 -8.58 23.26 0.82
CA GLY A 133 -7.46 23.54 1.72
C GLY A 133 -7.17 22.44 2.75
N ASN A 134 -7.75 21.25 2.54
CA ASN A 134 -7.36 19.97 3.13
C ASN A 134 -8.04 18.83 2.34
N PHE A 135 -7.43 18.38 1.23
CA PHE A 135 -8.01 17.34 0.38
C PHE A 135 -8.09 15.98 1.09
N LEU A 136 -7.23 15.75 2.10
CA LEU A 136 -7.21 14.54 2.93
C LEU A 136 -8.47 14.41 3.80
N SER A 137 -9.30 15.45 3.89
CA SER A 137 -10.53 15.53 4.69
C SER A 137 -10.33 15.42 6.22
N GLU A 138 -9.33 14.69 6.68
CA GLU A 138 -8.99 14.45 8.08
C GLU A 138 -7.88 15.37 8.58
N GLU A 139 -7.85 15.60 9.90
CA GLU A 139 -6.81 16.38 10.56
C GLU A 139 -5.56 15.52 10.77
N SER A 140 -4.39 16.01 10.35
CA SER A 140 -3.12 15.29 10.56
C SER A 140 -2.58 15.47 11.98
N LEU A 141 -1.71 14.55 12.43
CA LEU A 141 -1.05 14.62 13.72
C LEU A 141 -0.24 15.92 13.88
N LEU A 142 0.53 16.30 12.85
CA LEU A 142 1.34 17.53 12.91
C LEU A 142 0.47 18.78 12.89
N ALA A 143 -0.58 18.82 12.06
CA ALA A 143 -1.50 19.96 12.04
C ALA A 143 -2.17 20.16 13.42
N TYR A 144 -2.65 19.08 14.03
CA TYR A 144 -3.23 19.11 15.37
C TYR A 144 -2.20 19.51 16.44
N ALA A 145 -0.99 18.95 16.40
CA ALA A 145 0.08 19.29 17.34
C ALA A 145 0.44 20.79 17.28
N ARG A 146 0.62 21.32 16.06
CA ARG A 146 0.89 22.74 15.81
C ARG A 146 -0.20 23.64 16.40
N GLN A 147 -1.47 23.30 16.16
CA GLN A 147 -2.61 24.06 16.70
C GLN A 147 -2.69 24.01 18.23
N ASN A 148 -2.06 23.02 18.86
CA ASN A 148 -2.00 22.82 20.30
C ASN A 148 -0.65 23.25 20.92
N GLY A 149 0.14 24.05 20.20
CA GLY A 149 1.32 24.72 20.75
C GLY A 149 2.60 23.88 20.75
N TYR A 150 2.64 22.79 20.00
CA TYR A 150 3.86 22.02 19.77
C TYR A 150 4.67 22.64 18.65
N ASP A 151 5.99 22.52 18.73
CA ASP A 151 6.81 22.72 17.54
C ASP A 151 6.69 21.49 16.63
N THR A 152 6.65 21.72 15.32
CA THR A 152 6.38 20.65 14.35
C THR A 152 7.30 20.74 13.15
N ALA A 153 7.77 19.57 12.70
CA ALA A 153 8.61 19.47 11.52
C ALA A 153 8.35 18.18 10.75
N ALA A 154 8.45 18.25 9.44
CA ALA A 154 8.55 17.09 8.55
C ALA A 154 9.77 17.31 7.66
N VAL A 155 10.69 16.35 7.62
CA VAL A 155 11.94 16.45 6.87
C VAL A 155 12.21 15.17 6.07
N GLY A 156 12.49 15.25 4.77
CA GLY A 156 12.77 14.06 3.96
C GLY A 156 12.27 14.11 2.50
N LYS A 157 11.78 12.97 2.00
CA LYS A 157 11.24 12.80 0.62
C LYS A 157 10.15 13.84 0.27
N LEU A 158 10.37 14.61 -0.80
CA LEU A 158 9.38 15.47 -1.49
C LEU A 158 8.06 14.73 -1.71
N GLY A 159 6.94 15.34 -1.34
CA GLY A 159 5.61 14.72 -1.43
C GLY A 159 5.08 14.24 -0.07
N PRO A 160 5.47 13.04 0.40
CA PRO A 160 4.96 12.49 1.65
C PRO A 160 5.28 13.36 2.87
N VAL A 161 6.39 14.11 2.86
CA VAL A 161 6.72 15.04 3.94
C VAL A 161 5.71 16.19 4.02
N LEU A 162 5.29 16.78 2.89
CA LEU A 162 4.27 17.82 2.90
C LEU A 162 2.89 17.26 3.30
N ILE A 163 2.56 16.04 2.91
CA ILE A 163 1.31 15.35 3.30
C ILE A 163 1.13 15.28 4.84
N GLN A 164 2.22 15.27 5.62
CA GLN A 164 2.15 15.25 7.07
C GLN A 164 1.49 16.52 7.67
N ASP A 165 1.48 17.65 6.94
CA ASP A 165 0.62 18.81 7.21
C ASP A 165 0.33 19.55 5.88
N VAL A 166 -0.52 18.93 5.04
CA VAL A 166 -0.81 19.42 3.68
C VAL A 166 -1.32 20.86 3.64
N THR A 167 -1.97 21.30 4.73
CA THR A 167 -2.50 22.66 4.88
C THR A 167 -1.42 23.75 4.78
N GLN A 168 -0.15 23.38 4.96
CA GLN A 168 1.02 24.27 4.90
C GLN A 168 1.59 24.43 3.49
N GLY A 169 1.07 23.69 2.50
CA GLY A 169 1.47 23.77 1.09
C GLY A 169 0.64 24.71 0.22
N ASN A 170 -0.45 25.26 0.77
CA ASN A 170 -1.40 26.06 0.00
C ASN A 170 -0.81 27.39 -0.48
N PRO A 171 -0.87 27.70 -1.79
CA PRO A 171 -0.49 29.00 -2.30
C PRO A 171 -1.35 30.15 -1.74
N SER A 172 -0.74 31.32 -1.56
CA SER A 172 -1.44 32.57 -1.23
C SER A 172 -0.80 33.73 -2.00
N GLY A 173 -1.59 34.37 -2.87
CA GLY A 173 -1.06 35.43 -3.74
C GLY A 173 -0.02 34.94 -4.77
N GLY A 174 -0.08 33.68 -5.17
CA GLY A 174 0.80 33.08 -6.19
C GLY A 174 2.09 32.43 -5.66
N ALA A 175 2.30 32.38 -4.34
CA ALA A 175 3.41 31.66 -3.71
C ALA A 175 2.97 31.02 -2.39
N VAL A 176 3.62 29.93 -1.98
CA VAL A 176 3.39 29.33 -0.67
C VAL A 176 4.02 30.23 0.41
N PRO A 177 3.29 30.64 1.45
CA PRO A 177 3.87 31.39 2.56
C PRO A 177 4.83 30.51 3.38
N ALA A 178 5.75 31.12 4.12
CA ALA A 178 6.58 30.37 5.07
C ALA A 178 5.68 29.62 6.06
N PRO A 179 5.74 28.28 6.11
CA PRO A 179 4.85 27.48 6.92
C PRO A 179 5.24 27.58 8.39
N THR A 180 4.28 27.28 9.27
CA THR A 180 4.53 27.20 10.70
C THR A 180 5.05 25.81 11.10
N THR A 181 4.52 24.76 10.48
CA THR A 181 5.16 23.44 10.48
C THR A 181 6.38 23.52 9.58
N ILE A 182 7.57 23.20 10.09
CA ILE A 182 8.79 23.21 9.28
C ILE A 182 8.71 22.08 8.26
N VAL A 183 8.80 22.39 6.97
CA VAL A 183 8.90 21.40 5.90
C VAL A 183 10.26 21.55 5.23
N ILE A 184 11.05 20.48 5.20
CA ILE A 184 12.35 20.43 4.51
C ILE A 184 12.40 19.18 3.64
N ASP A 185 12.43 19.37 2.34
CA ASP A 185 12.54 18.30 1.35
C ASP A 185 13.57 18.63 0.26
N ASP A 186 13.64 17.76 -0.75
CA ASP A 186 14.54 17.87 -1.90
C ASP A 186 14.28 19.13 -2.75
N ASN A 187 13.10 19.72 -2.64
CA ASN A 187 12.65 20.90 -3.37
C ASN A 187 12.82 22.20 -2.56
N THR A 188 13.27 22.11 -1.30
CA THR A 188 13.58 23.27 -0.45
C THR A 188 14.50 24.26 -1.16
N GLY A 189 13.99 25.50 -1.32
CA GLY A 189 14.71 26.59 -1.97
C GLY A 189 14.76 26.53 -3.50
N LYS A 190 14.01 25.61 -4.12
CA LYS A 190 13.79 25.53 -5.56
C LYS A 190 12.38 26.03 -5.92
N ALA A 191 12.14 26.26 -7.20
CA ALA A 191 10.83 26.73 -7.68
C ALA A 191 9.74 25.71 -7.36
N GLY A 192 8.62 26.19 -6.79
CA GLY A 192 7.49 25.34 -6.38
C GLY A 192 7.70 24.54 -5.09
N GLY A 193 8.85 24.67 -4.42
CA GLY A 193 9.11 24.04 -3.13
C GLY A 193 8.61 24.86 -1.95
N ILE A 194 8.54 24.23 -0.79
CA ILE A 194 8.08 24.88 0.44
C ILE A 194 9.19 25.77 1.02
N PRO A 195 8.93 27.07 1.29
CA PRO A 195 9.96 27.97 1.78
C PRO A 195 10.30 27.72 3.25
N LEU A 196 11.55 28.02 3.63
CA LEU A 196 11.98 27.94 5.03
C LEU A 196 11.73 29.25 5.79
N PRO A 197 11.41 29.18 7.10
CA PRO A 197 11.47 30.36 7.97
C PRO A 197 12.88 30.96 8.01
N ALA A 198 12.99 32.28 7.90
CA ALA A 198 14.28 32.98 7.77
C ALA A 198 15.26 32.68 8.93
N ALA A 199 14.76 32.53 10.17
CA ALA A 199 15.59 32.19 11.32
C ALA A 199 16.18 30.77 11.21
N LEU A 200 15.40 29.82 10.70
CA LEU A 200 15.88 28.46 10.45
C LEU A 200 16.90 28.45 9.30
N THR A 201 16.63 29.20 8.22
CA THR A 201 17.60 29.37 7.11
C THR A 201 18.95 29.87 7.63
N GLN A 202 18.96 30.90 8.48
CA GLN A 202 20.19 31.42 9.09
C GLN A 202 20.91 30.38 9.92
N ARG A 203 20.18 29.61 10.73
CA ARG A 203 20.73 28.53 11.56
C ARG A 203 21.38 27.45 10.69
N LEU A 204 20.71 26.99 9.64
CA LEU A 204 21.21 25.95 8.74
C LEU A 204 22.45 26.41 7.96
N VAL A 205 22.46 27.67 7.49
CA VAL A 205 23.63 28.26 6.82
C VAL A 205 24.80 28.38 7.78
N ALA A 206 24.59 28.92 8.99
CA ALA A 206 25.64 29.07 10.00
C ALA A 206 26.22 27.72 10.46
N ALA A 207 25.39 26.67 10.47
CA ALA A 207 25.80 25.31 10.78
C ALA A 207 26.47 24.58 9.59
N GLY A 208 26.58 25.22 8.43
CA GLY A 208 27.15 24.63 7.23
C GLY A 208 26.32 23.48 6.64
N VAL A 209 25.01 23.47 6.88
CA VAL A 209 24.08 22.44 6.39
C VAL A 209 23.57 22.75 4.99
N ILE A 210 23.28 24.02 4.73
CA ILE A 210 22.73 24.47 3.44
C ILE A 210 23.52 25.67 2.90
N GLY A 211 23.76 25.66 1.59
CA GLY A 211 24.42 26.74 0.85
C GLY A 211 23.43 27.57 0.05
N TYR A 212 23.92 28.68 -0.52
CA TYR A 212 23.17 29.46 -1.51
C TYR A 212 23.52 28.98 -2.92
N ALA A 213 22.66 29.23 -3.90
CA ALA A 213 22.99 28.95 -5.29
C ALA A 213 24.36 29.56 -5.68
N GLY A 214 25.32 28.72 -6.07
CA GLY A 214 26.70 29.10 -6.40
C GLY A 214 27.64 29.35 -5.20
N GLN A 215 27.20 29.12 -3.96
CA GLN A 215 27.98 29.26 -2.73
C GLN A 215 27.79 28.02 -1.83
N PRO A 216 28.76 27.09 -1.81
CA PRO A 216 28.66 25.83 -1.09
C PRO A 216 28.34 25.96 0.40
N ALA A 217 27.66 24.96 0.96
CA ALA A 217 27.40 24.93 2.40
C ALA A 217 28.72 25.08 3.19
N GLY A 218 28.71 25.94 4.21
CA GLY A 218 29.89 26.25 5.03
C GLY A 218 30.87 27.28 4.44
N THR A 219 30.63 27.81 3.24
CA THR A 219 31.48 28.88 2.66
C THR A 219 31.11 30.29 3.12
N VAL A 220 29.88 30.47 3.60
CA VAL A 220 29.37 31.73 4.15
C VAL A 220 28.71 31.47 5.49
N SER A 221 28.85 32.42 6.42
CA SER A 221 28.33 32.31 7.79
C SER A 221 27.06 33.11 8.06
N GLY A 222 26.55 33.86 7.07
CA GLY A 222 25.45 34.80 7.25
C GLY A 222 24.45 34.80 6.10
N ALA A 223 23.31 35.45 6.32
CA ALA A 223 22.28 35.61 5.30
C ALA A 223 22.75 36.51 4.15
N ILE A 224 22.52 36.08 2.91
CA ILE A 224 22.75 36.90 1.72
C ILE A 224 21.38 37.43 1.25
N ALA A 225 21.19 38.75 1.30
CA ALA A 225 19.92 39.37 0.93
C ALA A 225 19.55 39.03 -0.53
N GLY A 226 18.35 38.47 -0.73
CA GLY A 226 17.82 38.10 -2.05
C GLY A 226 18.36 36.77 -2.62
N ALA A 227 19.27 36.07 -1.93
CA ALA A 227 19.76 34.76 -2.35
C ALA A 227 18.88 33.64 -1.77
N GLN A 228 18.61 32.62 -2.59
CA GLN A 228 17.91 31.42 -2.17
C GLN A 228 18.90 30.34 -1.77
N VAL A 229 18.64 29.69 -0.63
CA VAL A 229 19.32 28.45 -0.26
C VAL A 229 18.85 27.32 -1.18
N VAL A 230 19.63 26.26 -1.37
CA VAL A 230 19.24 25.16 -2.25
C VAL A 230 19.55 23.82 -1.59
N ALA A 231 18.53 22.99 -1.40
CA ALA A 231 18.71 21.64 -0.88
C ALA A 231 19.23 20.66 -1.94
N PRO A 232 20.11 19.72 -1.57
CA PRO A 232 20.51 18.60 -2.42
C PRO A 232 19.33 17.77 -2.93
N ASP A 233 19.39 17.42 -4.21
CA ASP A 233 18.52 16.39 -4.79
C ASP A 233 19.19 15.02 -4.75
N ARG A 234 18.49 14.00 -5.26
CA ARG A 234 18.98 12.62 -5.40
C ARG A 234 20.13 12.45 -6.39
N SER A 235 20.76 13.52 -6.88
CA SER A 235 21.92 13.38 -7.77
C SER A 235 23.20 12.91 -7.08
N ASN A 236 23.18 12.76 -5.75
CA ASN A 236 24.37 12.62 -4.89
C ASN A 236 25.37 13.77 -5.10
N ARG A 237 24.84 14.98 -5.35
CA ARG A 237 25.65 16.18 -5.55
C ARG A 237 25.12 17.29 -4.69
N ASP A 238 26.03 18.21 -4.36
CA ASP A 238 25.68 19.48 -3.75
C ASP A 238 25.31 20.49 -4.87
N PRO A 239 24.03 20.87 -4.98
CA PRO A 239 23.54 21.76 -6.04
C PRO A 239 23.97 23.21 -5.87
N SER A 240 24.56 23.57 -4.73
CA SER A 240 25.15 24.90 -4.52
C SER A 240 26.52 25.07 -5.20
N GLN A 241 27.09 24.01 -5.77
CA GLN A 241 28.33 24.06 -6.56
C GLN A 241 28.06 24.36 -8.05
N ALA A 242 28.86 25.25 -8.66
CA ALA A 242 28.82 25.50 -10.10
C ALA A 242 29.32 24.28 -10.90
N PHE A 243 28.55 23.82 -11.90
CA PHE A 243 28.89 22.63 -12.68
C PHE A 243 28.84 22.86 -14.20
N THR A 244 29.78 22.22 -14.92
CA THR A 244 29.85 22.18 -16.39
C THR A 244 30.00 20.72 -16.86
N GLY A 245 28.91 20.09 -17.34
CA GLY A 245 28.93 18.71 -17.90
C GLY A 245 27.61 17.93 -17.69
N PRO A 246 27.37 16.78 -18.36
CA PRO A 246 26.14 16.01 -18.20
C PRO A 246 26.19 15.13 -16.93
N ALA A 247 25.56 15.62 -15.87
CA ALA A 247 25.47 15.00 -14.55
C ALA A 247 24.49 13.82 -14.44
N ALA A 248 23.55 13.71 -15.38
CA ALA A 248 22.34 12.93 -15.21
C ALA A 248 22.52 11.41 -15.39
N ASN A 249 23.52 10.97 -16.15
CA ASN A 249 23.63 9.59 -16.64
C ASN A 249 24.90 8.86 -16.14
N VAL A 250 25.17 8.92 -14.84
CA VAL A 250 26.34 8.24 -14.24
C VAL A 250 25.92 7.39 -13.04
N ALA A 251 26.58 6.26 -12.84
CA ALA A 251 26.20 5.30 -11.79
C ALA A 251 26.33 5.84 -10.35
N SER A 252 27.06 6.93 -10.12
CA SER A 252 27.12 7.59 -8.81
C SER A 252 25.91 8.47 -8.50
N ASN A 253 25.13 8.82 -9.52
CA ASN A 253 23.92 9.62 -9.39
C ASN A 253 22.78 8.68 -8.99
N ASN A 254 22.21 8.84 -7.79
CA ASN A 254 21.07 8.02 -7.34
C ASN A 254 19.78 8.31 -8.16
N GLY A 255 19.67 9.52 -8.72
CA GLY A 255 18.78 9.98 -9.79
C GLY A 255 18.77 9.16 -11.07
N PHE A 256 19.84 8.41 -11.36
CA PHE A 256 19.98 7.73 -12.63
C PHE A 256 19.29 6.35 -12.61
N SER A 257 18.09 6.27 -13.21
CA SER A 257 17.32 5.04 -13.34
C SER A 257 17.88 4.05 -14.37
N GLY A 258 18.82 4.46 -15.22
CA GLY A 258 19.27 3.66 -16.35
C GLY A 258 18.27 3.63 -17.51
N SER A 259 18.41 2.62 -18.37
CA SER A 259 17.56 2.35 -19.53
C SER A 259 17.51 0.83 -19.77
N ASN A 260 16.81 0.38 -20.81
CA ASN A 260 16.78 -1.03 -21.18
C ASN A 260 18.15 -1.62 -21.57
N VAL A 261 19.15 -0.78 -21.85
CA VAL A 261 20.53 -1.19 -22.21
C VAL A 261 21.61 -0.65 -21.28
N ALA A 262 21.27 0.25 -20.35
CA ALA A 262 22.23 0.86 -19.43
C ALA A 262 21.75 0.65 -18.00
N ALA A 263 22.58 0.03 -17.17
CA ALA A 263 22.28 -0.16 -15.76
C ALA A 263 22.08 1.19 -15.07
N GLY A 264 21.20 1.24 -14.07
CA GLY A 264 20.96 2.43 -13.27
C GLY A 264 22.06 2.69 -12.24
N THR A 265 21.68 3.30 -11.13
CA THR A 265 22.61 3.72 -10.08
C THR A 265 23.30 2.53 -9.40
N ALA A 266 24.55 2.73 -9.00
CA ALA A 266 25.32 1.81 -8.14
C ALA A 266 25.65 2.47 -6.79
N ALA A 267 24.93 3.55 -6.44
CA ALA A 267 25.18 4.35 -5.25
C ALA A 267 23.89 4.59 -4.46
N PRO A 268 23.94 4.44 -3.11
CA PRO A 268 22.87 4.89 -2.23
C PRO A 268 22.75 6.42 -2.23
N ASN A 269 21.65 6.96 -1.70
CA ASN A 269 21.34 8.38 -1.72
C ASN A 269 21.99 9.16 -0.55
N THR A 270 23.32 9.13 -0.46
CA THR A 270 24.05 9.57 0.74
C THR A 270 24.04 11.09 0.94
N VAL A 271 24.21 11.89 -0.11
CA VAL A 271 24.37 13.35 0.04
C VAL A 271 23.07 14.00 0.51
N GLN A 272 21.96 13.64 -0.11
CA GLN A 272 20.65 14.18 0.25
C GLN A 272 20.21 13.72 1.64
N GLN A 273 20.36 12.43 1.94
CA GLN A 273 19.95 11.89 3.23
C GLN A 273 20.79 12.46 4.37
N GLN A 274 22.10 12.68 4.15
CA GLN A 274 22.95 13.39 5.10
C GLN A 274 22.52 14.84 5.30
N PHE A 275 22.08 15.53 4.24
CA PHE A 275 21.52 16.87 4.36
C PHE A 275 20.28 16.88 5.25
N PHE A 276 19.35 15.93 5.08
CA PHE A 276 18.15 15.84 5.91
C PHE A 276 18.47 15.58 7.38
N THR A 277 19.37 14.62 7.68
CA THR A 277 19.76 14.36 9.06
C THR A 277 20.54 15.52 9.68
N ASP A 278 21.37 16.21 8.91
CA ASP A 278 22.06 17.42 9.36
C ASP A 278 21.07 18.57 9.60
N ALA A 279 20.07 18.74 8.76
CA ALA A 279 19.02 19.74 8.95
C ALA A 279 18.24 19.49 10.24
N ILE A 280 17.93 18.22 10.54
CA ILE A 280 17.30 17.84 11.80
C ILE A 280 18.24 18.11 12.98
N THR A 281 19.45 17.55 12.96
CA THR A 281 20.32 17.50 14.13
C THR A 281 21.05 18.80 14.43
N LYS A 282 21.30 19.65 13.42
CA LYS A 282 22.00 20.92 13.56
C LYS A 282 21.06 22.14 13.43
N GLY A 283 19.86 21.95 12.90
CA GLY A 283 18.86 23.01 12.68
C GLY A 283 17.63 22.85 13.55
N VAL A 284 16.79 21.86 13.22
CA VAL A 284 15.44 21.68 13.78
C VAL A 284 15.46 21.34 15.28
N LEU A 285 16.19 20.30 15.70
CA LEU A 285 16.25 19.91 17.11
C LEU A 285 16.85 21.02 18.01
N PRO A 286 17.95 21.70 17.61
CA PRO A 286 18.43 22.86 18.35
C PRO A 286 17.43 24.02 18.44
N GLN A 287 16.61 24.23 17.38
CA GLN A 287 15.54 25.22 17.42
C GLN A 287 14.47 24.82 18.45
N PHE A 288 13.97 23.58 18.40
CA PHE A 288 12.97 23.08 19.35
C PHE A 288 13.47 23.14 20.80
N ALA A 289 14.73 22.78 21.03
CA ALA A 289 15.35 22.88 22.35
C ALA A 289 15.41 24.34 22.85
N SER A 290 15.65 25.31 21.95
CA SER A 290 15.65 26.73 22.29
C SER A 290 14.25 27.28 22.57
N ASP A 291 13.24 26.76 21.88
CA ASP A 291 11.84 27.18 22.03
C ASP A 291 11.24 26.63 23.34
N GLY A 292 11.78 25.51 23.85
CA GLY A 292 11.41 24.95 25.16
C GLY A 292 10.01 24.34 25.20
N LYS A 293 9.44 24.05 24.02
CA LYS A 293 8.12 23.43 23.86
C LYS A 293 8.26 21.93 23.59
N PRO A 294 7.20 21.15 23.84
CA PRO A 294 7.14 19.79 23.29
C PRO A 294 7.04 19.84 21.76
N PHE A 295 7.44 18.75 21.09
CA PHE A 295 7.45 18.68 19.63
C PHE A 295 6.91 17.37 19.06
N ALA A 296 6.42 17.45 17.83
CA ALA A 296 6.09 16.29 17.00
C ALA A 296 6.81 16.41 15.66
N MET A 297 7.58 15.39 15.27
CA MET A 297 8.40 15.45 14.06
C MET A 297 8.29 14.19 13.22
N VAL A 298 8.37 14.34 11.90
CA VAL A 298 8.52 13.23 10.94
C VAL A 298 9.87 13.36 10.24
N TYR A 299 10.63 12.27 10.19
CA TYR A 299 11.76 12.09 9.29
C TYR A 299 11.39 11.01 8.26
N TRP A 300 11.39 11.37 6.98
CA TRP A 300 11.08 10.45 5.88
C TRP A 300 12.34 10.17 5.06
N SER A 301 13.00 9.06 5.38
CA SER A 301 14.15 8.58 4.64
C SER A 301 13.71 8.12 3.26
N ARG A 302 14.29 8.70 2.20
CA ARG A 302 14.05 8.27 0.80
C ARG A 302 14.72 6.92 0.48
N ASP A 303 15.82 6.60 1.16
CA ASP A 303 16.37 5.24 1.13
C ASP A 303 15.57 4.32 2.07
N ALA A 304 15.33 3.07 1.71
CA ALA A 304 15.97 2.37 0.60
C ALA A 304 15.22 2.48 -0.76
N ASP A 305 13.94 2.85 -0.76
CA ASP A 305 13.05 2.97 -1.92
C ASP A 305 13.70 3.62 -3.15
N GLY A 306 14.16 4.87 -3.03
CA GLY A 306 14.72 5.63 -4.14
C GLY A 306 15.92 4.92 -4.78
N THR A 307 16.77 4.30 -3.97
CA THR A 307 17.88 3.49 -4.49
C THR A 307 17.40 2.19 -5.11
N GLN A 308 16.46 1.47 -4.48
CA GLN A 308 15.98 0.19 -4.97
C GLN A 308 15.21 0.32 -6.29
N HIS A 309 14.49 1.42 -6.52
CA HIS A 309 13.90 1.73 -7.82
C HIS A 309 14.95 1.87 -8.93
N ASN A 310 16.08 2.51 -8.64
CA ASN A 310 17.00 2.96 -9.66
C ASN A 310 18.26 2.10 -9.76
N GLN A 311 18.43 1.10 -8.91
CA GLN A 311 19.63 0.28 -8.88
C GLN A 311 19.95 -0.37 -10.23
N GLY A 312 21.23 -0.56 -10.48
CA GLY A 312 21.78 -1.20 -11.67
C GLY A 312 22.31 -2.62 -11.45
N ASP A 313 22.18 -3.18 -10.25
CA ASP A 313 22.72 -4.49 -9.85
C ASP A 313 22.14 -5.65 -10.67
N SER A 314 20.90 -5.50 -11.14
CA SER A 314 20.12 -6.61 -11.72
C SER A 314 19.46 -6.29 -13.07
N LEU A 315 19.99 -5.35 -13.88
CA LEU A 315 19.35 -4.99 -15.15
C LEU A 315 19.04 -6.23 -16.01
N GLY A 316 17.76 -6.44 -16.30
CA GLY A 316 17.27 -7.56 -17.11
C GLY A 316 17.17 -8.90 -16.38
N SER A 317 17.60 -9.00 -15.12
CA SER A 317 17.59 -10.23 -14.31
C SER A 317 16.67 -10.10 -13.10
N LEU A 318 15.92 -11.15 -12.77
CA LEU A 318 15.10 -11.19 -11.55
C LEU A 318 15.92 -11.54 -10.29
N ALA A 319 17.17 -11.96 -10.44
CA ALA A 319 18.07 -12.31 -9.35
C ALA A 319 19.45 -11.63 -9.54
N PRO A 320 20.04 -11.04 -8.48
CA PRO A 320 19.49 -10.95 -7.12
C PRO A 320 18.31 -9.97 -7.00
N GLY A 321 17.91 -9.31 -8.10
CA GLY A 321 16.82 -8.34 -8.09
C GLY A 321 17.18 -7.14 -7.23
N ILE A 322 16.26 -6.74 -6.36
CA ILE A 322 16.44 -5.67 -5.36
C ILE A 322 17.30 -6.08 -4.14
N ASP A 323 17.79 -7.33 -4.06
CA ASP A 323 18.67 -7.78 -2.98
C ASP A 323 20.16 -7.61 -3.34
N GLY A 324 20.47 -6.71 -4.27
CA GLY A 324 21.83 -6.41 -4.69
C GLY A 324 22.64 -5.57 -3.68
N ALA A 325 23.89 -5.29 -4.02
CA ALA A 325 24.81 -4.53 -3.15
C ALA A 325 24.38 -3.07 -2.97
N THR A 326 23.83 -2.47 -4.02
CA THR A 326 23.39 -1.07 -4.03
C THR A 326 22.19 -0.87 -3.11
N SER A 327 21.21 -1.78 -3.15
CA SER A 327 20.07 -1.77 -2.22
C SER A 327 20.48 -1.99 -0.76
N ARG A 328 21.39 -2.95 -0.48
CA ARG A 328 21.91 -3.15 0.88
C ARG A 328 22.65 -1.92 1.40
N ALA A 329 23.41 -1.25 0.55
CA ALA A 329 24.09 0.00 0.92
C ALA A 329 23.09 1.13 1.24
N ALA A 330 21.93 1.16 0.58
CA ALA A 330 20.86 2.11 0.89
C ALA A 330 20.19 1.84 2.24
N VAL A 331 19.92 0.56 2.55
CA VAL A 331 19.45 0.16 3.89
C VAL A 331 20.45 0.62 4.95
N LYS A 332 21.76 0.43 4.71
CA LYS A 332 22.81 0.89 5.61
C LYS A 332 22.85 2.41 5.76
N ASN A 333 22.69 3.15 4.65
CA ASN A 333 22.62 4.61 4.68
C ASN A 333 21.47 5.09 5.57
N ALA A 334 20.26 4.54 5.38
CA ALA A 334 19.11 4.84 6.22
C ALA A 334 19.34 4.50 7.71
N ASP A 335 19.95 3.35 8.02
CA ASP A 335 20.31 2.97 9.39
C ASP A 335 21.28 3.97 10.05
N ASP A 336 22.33 4.39 9.33
CA ASP A 336 23.29 5.38 9.79
C ASP A 336 22.64 6.75 10.05
N ASN A 337 21.69 7.15 9.21
CA ASN A 337 20.91 8.37 9.37
C ASN A 337 20.03 8.34 10.63
N ILE A 338 19.36 7.21 10.88
CA ILE A 338 18.55 7.00 12.09
C ILE A 338 19.41 7.09 13.34
N ARG A 339 20.58 6.43 13.32
CA ARG A 339 21.55 6.51 14.41
C ARG A 339 21.94 7.95 14.72
N GLN A 340 22.23 8.76 13.70
CA GLN A 340 22.55 10.18 13.88
C GLN A 340 21.44 10.96 14.59
N ILE A 341 20.17 10.75 14.19
CA ILE A 341 19.01 11.42 14.82
C ILE A 341 18.86 10.99 16.29
N LEU A 342 18.94 9.68 16.56
CA LEU A 342 18.83 9.14 17.92
C LEU A 342 19.98 9.62 18.82
N ASP A 343 21.19 9.69 18.30
CA ASP A 343 22.36 10.19 19.02
C ASP A 343 22.21 11.68 19.34
N ALA A 344 21.65 12.49 18.44
CA ALA A 344 21.39 13.92 18.69
C ALA A 344 20.30 14.13 19.76
N LEU A 345 19.21 13.36 19.72
CA LEU A 345 18.18 13.35 20.77
C LEU A 345 18.78 12.94 22.12
N ARG A 346 19.69 11.96 22.13
CA ARG A 346 20.36 11.52 23.37
C ARG A 346 21.29 12.58 23.92
N ALA A 347 22.11 13.20 23.05
CA ALA A 347 23.09 14.21 23.44
C ALA A 347 22.45 15.49 24.00
N SER A 348 21.27 15.86 23.49
CA SER A 348 20.47 16.98 23.99
C SER A 348 19.64 16.65 25.24
N GLY A 349 19.58 15.37 25.64
CA GLY A 349 18.72 14.89 26.72
C GLY A 349 17.23 14.75 26.34
N GLN A 350 16.84 15.15 25.11
CA GLN A 350 15.46 15.08 24.64
C GLN A 350 14.94 13.65 24.46
N LEU A 351 15.83 12.67 24.24
CA LEU A 351 15.46 11.25 24.08
C LEU A 351 14.70 10.69 25.31
N ALA A 352 14.97 11.19 26.51
CA ALA A 352 14.33 10.74 27.74
C ALA A 352 12.82 11.02 27.79
N THR A 353 12.33 11.96 26.98
CA THR A 353 10.92 12.35 26.90
C THR A 353 10.33 12.16 25.49
N THR A 354 11.05 11.47 24.60
CA THR A 354 10.67 11.30 23.21
C THR A 354 10.32 9.85 22.91
N ASP A 355 9.11 9.61 22.42
CA ASP A 355 8.71 8.34 21.84
C ASP A 355 9.00 8.34 20.34
N VAL A 356 9.68 7.29 19.86
CA VAL A 356 10.08 7.14 18.47
C VAL A 356 9.34 5.95 17.88
N PHE A 357 8.51 6.21 16.88
CA PHE A 357 7.89 5.17 16.06
C PHE A 357 8.63 5.07 14.73
N ILE A 358 9.16 3.90 14.42
CA ILE A 358 9.88 3.64 13.16
C ILE A 358 8.99 2.78 12.30
N THR A 359 8.72 3.19 11.07
CA THR A 359 7.92 2.43 10.12
C THR A 359 8.51 2.49 8.71
N ALA A 360 7.87 1.77 7.78
CA ALA A 360 8.02 1.95 6.35
C ALA A 360 6.63 2.15 5.77
N ASP A 361 6.51 2.97 4.75
CA ASP A 361 5.25 3.16 4.03
C ASP A 361 4.81 1.88 3.31
N HIS A 362 5.75 1.13 2.74
CA HIS A 362 5.48 -0.16 2.11
C HIS A 362 6.64 -1.15 2.20
N GLY A 363 6.35 -2.40 1.83
CA GLY A 363 7.34 -3.40 1.41
C GLY A 363 7.88 -3.11 0.01
N PHE A 364 8.41 -4.12 -0.68
CA PHE A 364 9.06 -3.90 -1.98
C PHE A 364 9.26 -5.18 -2.80
N SER A 365 9.28 -5.05 -4.13
CA SER A 365 9.36 -6.15 -5.08
C SER A 365 10.36 -5.89 -6.21
N THR A 366 10.87 -6.97 -6.81
CA THR A 366 11.63 -6.87 -8.07
C THR A 366 10.66 -6.80 -9.25
N ILE A 367 10.90 -5.94 -10.23
CA ILE A 367 10.07 -5.81 -11.43
C ILE A 367 10.32 -6.99 -12.38
N SER A 368 9.24 -7.64 -12.81
CA SER A 368 9.16 -8.43 -14.04
C SER A 368 8.45 -7.63 -15.13
N ARG A 369 9.04 -7.60 -16.33
CA ARG A 369 8.40 -7.02 -17.52
C ARG A 369 7.87 -8.08 -18.49
N GLN A 370 8.16 -9.35 -18.23
CA GLN A 370 7.88 -10.44 -19.16
C GLN A 370 7.63 -11.77 -18.45
N ALA A 371 8.47 -12.14 -17.49
CA ALA A 371 8.49 -13.47 -16.92
C ALA A 371 7.30 -13.77 -16.01
N LEU A 372 6.86 -15.03 -16.03
CA LEU A 372 5.90 -15.64 -15.12
C LEU A 372 6.59 -16.76 -14.31
N ASP A 373 6.11 -17.03 -13.10
CA ASP A 373 6.58 -18.09 -12.21
C ASP A 373 6.54 -19.51 -12.81
N THR A 374 5.62 -19.76 -13.74
CA THR A 374 5.46 -21.08 -14.38
C THR A 374 6.39 -21.34 -15.57
N GLY A 375 7.44 -20.54 -15.76
CA GLY A 375 8.38 -20.68 -16.88
C GLY A 375 7.81 -20.20 -18.23
N GLY A 376 6.89 -19.24 -18.20
CA GLY A 376 6.27 -18.61 -19.37
C GLY A 376 6.54 -17.10 -19.46
N SER A 377 5.89 -16.46 -20.43
CA SER A 377 5.95 -15.01 -20.63
C SER A 377 4.57 -14.41 -20.79
N ILE A 378 4.38 -13.20 -20.29
CA ILE A 378 3.16 -12.41 -20.42
C ILE A 378 2.83 -12.19 -21.89
N ARG A 379 1.58 -12.46 -22.28
CA ARG A 379 1.07 -12.19 -23.63
C ARG A 379 -0.06 -11.17 -23.55
N SER A 380 0.16 -10.00 -24.14
CA SER A 380 -0.88 -9.00 -24.36
C SER A 380 -0.72 -8.34 -25.72
N TYR A 381 -1.68 -7.51 -26.12
CA TYR A 381 -1.56 -6.74 -27.36
C TYR A 381 -0.35 -5.80 -27.27
N ALA A 382 -0.18 -5.11 -26.14
CA ALA A 382 0.93 -4.22 -25.87
C ALA A 382 2.29 -4.94 -25.98
N SER A 383 2.47 -6.12 -25.38
CA SER A 383 3.75 -6.86 -25.44
C SER A 383 4.06 -7.47 -26.82
N SER A 384 3.07 -7.55 -27.72
CA SER A 384 3.25 -8.06 -29.08
C SER A 384 3.89 -7.06 -30.04
N LEU A 385 3.92 -5.78 -29.67
CA LEU A 385 4.44 -4.68 -30.48
C LEU A 385 5.89 -4.33 -30.10
N SER A 386 6.49 -3.38 -30.83
CA SER A 386 7.88 -2.93 -30.61
C SER A 386 7.90 -1.44 -30.31
N TYR A 387 8.63 -1.05 -29.27
CA TYR A 387 8.73 0.34 -28.82
C TYR A 387 10.19 0.73 -28.59
N PRO A 388 10.58 1.98 -28.87
CA PRO A 388 11.88 2.50 -28.48
C PRO A 388 12.11 2.35 -26.97
N GLY A 389 13.28 1.83 -26.61
CA GLY A 389 13.68 1.65 -25.20
C GLY A 389 12.96 0.52 -24.46
N VAL A 390 12.29 -0.39 -25.17
CA VAL A 390 11.62 -1.57 -24.58
C VAL A 390 12.18 -2.83 -25.25
N ASN A 391 12.60 -3.80 -24.45
CA ASN A 391 13.11 -5.07 -24.99
C ASN A 391 11.97 -5.85 -25.66
N GLN A 392 12.28 -6.60 -26.72
CA GLN A 392 11.27 -7.33 -27.47
C GLN A 392 10.51 -8.33 -26.58
N GLY A 393 9.17 -8.29 -26.63
CA GLY A 393 8.30 -9.15 -25.84
C GLY A 393 8.12 -8.72 -24.37
N PHE A 394 8.71 -7.59 -23.96
CA PHE A 394 8.46 -6.99 -22.65
C PHE A 394 7.21 -6.12 -22.71
N LEU A 395 6.49 -6.02 -21.61
CA LEU A 395 5.44 -5.02 -21.43
C LEU A 395 6.06 -3.61 -21.50
N PRO A 396 5.57 -2.72 -22.38
CA PRO A 396 5.95 -1.31 -22.38
C PRO A 396 5.36 -0.60 -21.15
N THR A 397 5.86 0.59 -20.82
CA THR A 397 5.12 1.52 -19.96
C THR A 397 3.79 1.91 -20.60
N GLY A 398 2.73 1.97 -19.81
CA GLY A 398 1.34 2.23 -20.22
C GLY A 398 0.68 1.02 -20.88
N PHE A 399 1.12 -0.20 -20.57
CA PHE A 399 0.58 -1.39 -21.23
C PHE A 399 -0.91 -1.56 -20.96
N VAL A 400 -1.41 -1.18 -19.77
CA VAL A 400 -2.85 -1.23 -19.47
C VAL A 400 -3.62 -0.24 -20.35
N ALA A 401 -3.14 1.00 -20.47
CA ALA A 401 -3.79 2.02 -21.30
C ALA A 401 -3.83 1.61 -22.79
N ILE A 402 -2.72 1.05 -23.30
CA ILE A 402 -2.61 0.53 -24.67
C ILE A 402 -3.60 -0.61 -24.91
N ASP A 403 -3.61 -1.60 -24.02
CA ASP A 403 -4.44 -2.80 -24.14
C ASP A 403 -5.94 -2.47 -24.03
N LEU A 404 -6.32 -1.53 -23.15
CA LEU A 404 -7.70 -1.07 -23.02
C LEU A 404 -8.15 -0.24 -24.23
N ALA A 405 -7.33 0.69 -24.73
CA ALA A 405 -7.67 1.48 -25.91
C ALA A 405 -7.90 0.58 -27.13
N HIS A 406 -7.03 -0.41 -27.33
CA HIS A 406 -7.18 -1.42 -28.38
C HIS A 406 -8.47 -2.23 -28.21
N THR A 407 -8.71 -2.74 -27.01
CA THR A 407 -9.88 -3.59 -26.72
C THR A 407 -11.20 -2.83 -26.89
N LEU A 408 -11.24 -1.55 -26.52
CA LEU A 408 -12.43 -0.71 -26.64
C LEU A 408 -12.61 -0.17 -28.07
N GLY A 409 -11.54 -0.13 -28.88
CA GLY A 409 -11.55 0.46 -30.21
C GLY A 409 -11.63 1.99 -30.17
N LEU A 410 -10.96 2.60 -29.19
CA LEU A 410 -10.99 4.03 -28.91
C LEU A 410 -9.60 4.65 -29.08
N PRO A 411 -9.51 5.95 -29.42
CA PRO A 411 -8.22 6.65 -29.47
C PRO A 411 -7.59 6.71 -28.07
N LEU A 412 -6.26 6.71 -28.03
CA LEU A 412 -5.46 6.88 -26.82
C LEU A 412 -4.67 8.19 -26.90
N TYR A 413 -4.64 8.93 -25.79
CA TYR A 413 -3.82 10.12 -25.63
C TYR A 413 -2.97 10.02 -24.37
N ASP A 414 -1.75 10.57 -24.44
CA ASP A 414 -0.82 10.72 -23.32
C ASP A 414 -1.17 11.99 -22.53
N PRO A 415 -1.71 11.88 -21.30
CA PRO A 415 -2.12 13.05 -20.51
C PRO A 415 -0.94 13.92 -20.07
N ASP A 416 0.28 13.38 -20.07
CA ASP A 416 1.47 14.07 -19.57
C ASP A 416 2.19 14.89 -20.64
N THR A 417 1.73 14.82 -21.89
CA THR A 417 2.36 15.51 -23.01
C THR A 417 1.33 16.31 -23.81
N THR A 418 1.49 17.62 -23.86
CA THR A 418 0.57 18.51 -24.60
C THR A 418 1.06 18.83 -26.01
N VAL A 419 0.10 19.08 -26.90
CA VAL A 419 0.30 19.58 -28.26
C VAL A 419 -0.23 21.00 -28.34
N ASN A 420 0.62 21.90 -28.83
CA ASN A 420 0.28 23.30 -28.94
C ASN A 420 -0.63 23.57 -30.15
N GLY A 421 -1.61 24.45 -29.97
CA GLY A 421 -2.46 24.99 -31.03
C GLY A 421 -1.83 26.19 -31.77
N PRO A 422 -2.61 26.88 -32.64
CA PRO A 422 -2.12 27.97 -33.51
C PRO A 422 -1.42 29.15 -32.80
N ASN A 423 -1.66 29.34 -31.50
CA ASN A 423 -1.05 30.41 -30.70
C ASN A 423 0.10 29.92 -29.79
N ASN A 424 0.64 28.74 -30.07
CA ASN A 424 1.65 28.07 -29.25
C ASN A 424 1.21 27.83 -27.78
N GLN A 425 -0.10 27.69 -27.56
CA GLN A 425 -0.69 27.34 -26.27
C GLN A 425 -1.12 25.88 -26.27
N PRO A 426 -0.98 25.14 -25.17
CA PRO A 426 -1.50 23.78 -25.04
C PRO A 426 -2.98 23.73 -25.45
N ALA A 427 -3.31 22.90 -26.44
CA ALA A 427 -4.65 22.78 -26.98
C ALA A 427 -5.22 21.36 -26.86
N SER A 428 -4.36 20.33 -26.94
CA SER A 428 -4.75 18.93 -26.80
C SER A 428 -3.64 18.11 -26.16
N TYR A 429 -3.98 16.94 -25.65
CA TYR A 429 -3.03 15.90 -25.26
C TYR A 429 -2.48 15.18 -26.50
N SER A 430 -1.29 14.58 -26.37
CA SER A 430 -0.60 13.95 -27.49
C SER A 430 -1.25 12.61 -27.84
N PRO A 431 -1.69 12.39 -29.10
CA PRO A 431 -2.22 11.08 -29.49
C PRO A 431 -1.12 10.02 -29.47
N VAL A 432 -1.48 8.81 -29.06
CA VAL A 432 -0.58 7.66 -28.99
C VAL A 432 -1.06 6.58 -29.96
N ASP A 433 -0.19 6.20 -30.89
CA ASP A 433 -0.38 5.07 -31.81
C ASP A 433 0.65 3.96 -31.53
N PRO A 434 0.26 2.92 -30.77
CA PRO A 434 1.15 1.80 -30.43
C PRO A 434 1.72 1.08 -31.64
N THR A 435 1.00 1.05 -32.77
CA THR A 435 1.48 0.39 -34.00
C THR A 435 2.65 1.11 -34.66
N LYS A 436 2.87 2.37 -34.30
CA LYS A 436 4.03 3.18 -34.70
C LYS A 436 5.13 3.20 -33.64
N GLY A 437 5.04 2.34 -32.62
CA GLY A 437 5.98 2.29 -31.50
C GLY A 437 5.84 3.45 -30.52
N GLN A 438 4.72 4.18 -30.54
CA GLN A 438 4.41 5.22 -29.56
C GLN A 438 3.79 4.59 -28.31
N ARG A 439 4.01 5.19 -27.15
CA ARG A 439 3.42 4.78 -25.87
C ARG A 439 3.26 6.01 -24.98
N PRO A 440 2.38 5.98 -23.96
CA PRO A 440 2.35 7.04 -22.97
C PRO A 440 3.71 7.25 -22.31
N ARG A 441 4.00 8.50 -21.94
CA ARG A 441 5.30 8.88 -21.38
C ARG A 441 5.53 8.23 -20.02
N SER A 442 4.58 8.42 -19.11
CA SER A 442 4.65 7.92 -17.72
C SER A 442 3.80 6.66 -17.51
N GLY A 443 2.92 6.33 -18.46
CA GLY A 443 2.07 5.14 -18.45
C GLY A 443 0.58 5.47 -18.47
N ASP A 444 0.23 6.68 -18.03
CA ASP A 444 -1.14 7.18 -17.96
C ASP A 444 -1.82 7.27 -19.33
N GLY A 445 -3.15 7.18 -19.36
CA GLY A 445 -3.89 7.17 -20.61
C GLY A 445 -5.25 7.82 -20.53
N LEU A 446 -5.54 8.71 -21.47
CA LEU A 446 -6.89 9.18 -21.77
C LEU A 446 -7.44 8.41 -22.98
N ILE A 447 -8.49 7.62 -22.77
CA ILE A 447 -9.04 6.72 -23.78
C ILE A 447 -10.44 7.20 -24.20
N GLY A 448 -10.62 7.42 -25.50
CA GLY A 448 -11.81 8.05 -26.06
C GLY A 448 -11.79 9.58 -25.92
N GLY A 449 -12.86 10.23 -26.39
CA GLY A 449 -12.96 11.69 -26.41
C GLY A 449 -12.18 12.32 -27.57
N THR A 450 -11.99 13.64 -27.50
CA THR A 450 -11.28 14.43 -28.53
C THR A 450 -9.81 14.61 -28.23
N GLY A 451 -9.40 14.36 -26.97
CA GLY A 451 -8.07 14.69 -26.47
C GLY A 451 -7.85 16.19 -26.28
N ALA A 452 -8.87 17.03 -26.43
CA ALA A 452 -8.75 18.46 -26.17
C ALA A 452 -8.49 18.73 -24.68
N ILE A 453 -7.62 19.69 -24.37
CA ILE A 453 -7.44 20.16 -23.00
C ILE A 453 -8.67 21.02 -22.66
N PRO A 454 -9.46 20.66 -21.64
CA PRO A 454 -10.67 21.39 -21.30
C PRO A 454 -10.31 22.76 -20.67
N ALA A 455 -11.31 23.62 -20.49
CA ALA A 455 -11.10 24.86 -19.76
C ALA A 455 -10.67 24.59 -18.31
N SER A 456 -9.97 25.54 -17.68
CA SER A 456 -9.52 25.40 -16.29
C SER A 456 -10.66 25.00 -15.34
N GLY A 457 -10.40 24.01 -14.50
CA GLY A 457 -11.36 23.44 -13.54
C GLY A 457 -12.41 22.50 -14.14
N GLN A 458 -12.36 22.21 -15.44
CA GLN A 458 -13.24 21.23 -16.08
C GLN A 458 -12.52 19.89 -16.32
N ALA A 459 -13.28 18.81 -16.26
CA ALA A 459 -12.80 17.47 -16.54
C ALA A 459 -12.52 17.24 -18.05
N PRO A 460 -11.51 16.42 -18.41
CA PRO A 460 -11.33 15.95 -19.78
C PRO A 460 -12.53 15.13 -20.28
N ASP A 461 -12.74 15.07 -21.60
CA ASP A 461 -13.84 14.36 -22.25
C ASP A 461 -13.57 12.86 -22.50
N ALA A 462 -12.52 12.32 -21.88
CA ALA A 462 -12.13 10.92 -21.96
C ALA A 462 -13.23 10.00 -21.39
N GLN A 463 -13.42 8.84 -22.03
CA GLN A 463 -14.40 7.84 -21.57
C GLN A 463 -13.80 6.93 -20.49
N VAL A 464 -12.51 6.62 -20.62
CA VAL A 464 -11.75 5.83 -19.65
C VAL A 464 -10.43 6.54 -19.41
N ILE A 465 -10.00 6.59 -18.16
CA ILE A 465 -8.73 7.19 -17.73
C ILE A 465 -7.96 6.14 -16.96
N VAL A 466 -6.69 5.94 -17.30
CA VAL A 466 -5.76 5.05 -16.59
C VAL A 466 -4.71 5.92 -15.91
N ALA A 467 -4.54 5.75 -14.61
CA ALA A 467 -3.42 6.28 -13.84
C ALA A 467 -2.48 5.12 -13.49
N ALA A 468 -1.34 5.07 -14.16
CA ALA A 468 -0.34 4.02 -14.03
C ALA A 468 0.55 4.28 -12.81
N ASN A 469 0.76 3.28 -11.96
CA ASN A 469 1.44 3.49 -10.69
C ASN A 469 2.54 2.48 -10.34
N GLY A 470 2.56 1.29 -10.93
CA GLY A 470 3.53 0.25 -10.59
C GLY A 470 2.84 -1.10 -10.42
N GLY A 471 2.88 -1.69 -9.23
CA GLY A 471 2.28 -3.00 -8.92
C GLY A 471 0.74 -3.05 -8.94
N SER A 472 0.07 -1.90 -9.09
CA SER A 472 -1.36 -1.79 -9.38
C SER A 472 -1.65 -0.48 -10.12
N ASP A 473 -2.78 -0.42 -10.85
CA ASP A 473 -3.23 0.78 -11.54
C ASP A 473 -4.66 1.16 -11.15
N LEU A 474 -4.96 2.46 -11.25
CA LEU A 474 -6.30 3.01 -11.04
C LEU A 474 -6.96 3.30 -12.39
N ILE A 475 -8.19 2.83 -12.57
CA ILE A 475 -8.96 3.06 -13.79
C ILE A 475 -10.26 3.81 -13.44
N TYR A 476 -10.50 4.90 -14.14
CA TYR A 476 -11.67 5.76 -13.95
C TYR A 476 -12.55 5.70 -15.19
N VAL A 477 -13.86 5.54 -14.98
CA VAL A 477 -14.88 5.72 -16.01
C VAL A 477 -15.76 6.86 -15.56
N PRO A 478 -15.50 8.12 -15.98
CA PRO A 478 -16.19 9.30 -15.44
C PRO A 478 -17.71 9.23 -15.58
N SER A 479 -18.22 8.64 -16.67
CA SER A 479 -19.66 8.43 -16.89
C SER A 479 -20.28 7.36 -16.00
N LYS A 480 -19.46 6.51 -15.36
CA LYS A 480 -19.86 5.32 -14.61
C LYS A 480 -20.75 4.37 -15.45
N ASP A 481 -20.53 4.32 -16.76
CA ASP A 481 -21.27 3.45 -17.66
C ASP A 481 -21.00 1.95 -17.36
N ALA A 482 -22.02 1.26 -16.87
CA ALA A 482 -21.90 -0.13 -16.42
C ALA A 482 -21.53 -1.10 -17.55
N ALA A 483 -21.89 -0.82 -18.81
CA ALA A 483 -21.52 -1.66 -19.94
C ALA A 483 -20.01 -1.57 -20.23
N THR A 484 -19.46 -0.36 -20.23
CA THR A 484 -18.04 -0.09 -20.37
C THR A 484 -17.24 -0.74 -19.23
N VAL A 485 -17.67 -0.56 -17.98
CA VAL A 485 -17.01 -1.18 -16.81
C VAL A 485 -16.97 -2.70 -16.92
N ARG A 486 -18.11 -3.35 -17.26
CA ARG A 486 -18.13 -4.82 -17.45
C ARG A 486 -17.23 -5.29 -18.58
N ARG A 487 -17.14 -4.55 -19.68
CA ARG A 487 -16.25 -4.88 -20.80
C ARG A 487 -14.77 -4.76 -20.40
N ILE A 488 -14.42 -3.75 -19.61
CA ILE A 488 -13.06 -3.60 -19.06
C ILE A 488 -12.74 -4.75 -18.12
N VAL A 489 -13.62 -5.07 -17.16
CA VAL A 489 -13.42 -6.19 -16.22
C VAL A 489 -13.27 -7.53 -16.94
N ASP A 490 -14.14 -7.84 -17.91
CA ASP A 490 -14.08 -9.08 -18.69
C ASP A 490 -12.78 -9.20 -19.50
N PHE A 491 -12.24 -8.08 -19.99
CA PHE A 491 -10.95 -8.07 -20.67
C PHE A 491 -9.80 -8.28 -19.67
N LEU A 492 -9.76 -7.49 -18.59
CA LEU A 492 -8.66 -7.51 -17.63
C LEU A 492 -8.56 -8.85 -16.88
N SER A 493 -9.68 -9.51 -16.58
CA SER A 493 -9.66 -10.80 -15.85
C SER A 493 -8.95 -11.92 -16.62
N LYS A 494 -8.84 -11.77 -17.94
CA LYS A 494 -8.21 -12.74 -18.85
C LYS A 494 -6.72 -12.50 -19.06
N GLN A 495 -6.17 -11.40 -18.57
CA GLN A 495 -4.76 -11.05 -18.84
C GLN A 495 -3.81 -11.80 -17.91
N ASP A 496 -2.63 -12.14 -18.44
CA ASP A 496 -1.58 -12.85 -17.68
C ASP A 496 -0.98 -11.99 -16.56
N TYR A 497 -0.97 -10.67 -16.76
CA TYR A 497 -0.46 -9.68 -15.81
C TYR A 497 -1.44 -9.38 -14.67
N THR A 498 -2.72 -9.75 -14.79
CA THR A 498 -3.74 -9.47 -13.77
C THR A 498 -3.73 -10.53 -12.67
N SER A 499 -3.83 -10.06 -11.43
CA SER A 499 -4.11 -10.90 -10.28
C SER A 499 -5.33 -10.46 -9.47
N GLY A 500 -5.77 -9.22 -9.47
CA GLY A 500 -6.97 -8.86 -8.71
C GLY A 500 -7.74 -7.74 -9.37
N LEU A 501 -9.06 -7.76 -9.24
CA LEU A 501 -9.93 -6.71 -9.74
C LEU A 501 -10.89 -6.27 -8.64
N PHE A 502 -10.90 -4.97 -8.39
CA PHE A 502 -11.79 -4.34 -7.44
C PHE A 502 -12.61 -3.26 -8.13
N VAL A 503 -13.91 -3.19 -7.86
CA VAL A 503 -14.82 -2.30 -8.60
C VAL A 503 -15.61 -1.43 -7.63
N ASP A 504 -15.85 -0.16 -8.00
CA ASP A 504 -16.68 0.76 -7.23
C ASP A 504 -18.05 0.15 -6.94
N ASP A 505 -18.43 0.16 -5.67
CA ASP A 505 -19.68 -0.39 -5.13
C ASP A 505 -20.91 0.02 -5.94
N ALA A 506 -20.89 1.24 -6.50
CA ALA A 506 -21.98 1.78 -7.32
C ALA A 506 -22.26 0.96 -8.59
N MET A 507 -21.32 0.14 -9.06
CA MET A 507 -21.46 -0.71 -10.25
C MET A 507 -22.21 -2.01 -9.96
N GLY A 508 -22.50 -2.28 -8.68
CA GLY A 508 -23.08 -3.54 -8.23
C GLY A 508 -22.08 -4.70 -8.33
N SER A 509 -22.58 -5.93 -8.11
CA SER A 509 -21.72 -7.11 -8.18
C SER A 509 -21.35 -7.45 -9.63
N ILE A 510 -20.05 -7.42 -9.93
CA ILE A 510 -19.50 -7.93 -11.17
C ILE A 510 -18.73 -9.23 -10.85
N PRO A 511 -19.07 -10.38 -11.45
CA PRO A 511 -18.36 -11.63 -11.21
C PRO A 511 -16.86 -11.51 -11.50
N GLY A 512 -16.04 -12.17 -10.68
CA GLY A 512 -14.59 -12.08 -10.70
C GLY A 512 -13.99 -10.87 -9.97
N THR A 513 -14.81 -10.03 -9.31
CA THR A 513 -14.35 -8.80 -8.63
C THR A 513 -14.87 -8.70 -7.19
N LEU A 514 -14.12 -7.98 -6.35
CA LEU A 514 -14.57 -7.53 -5.02
C LEU A 514 -14.88 -6.03 -5.04
N PRO A 515 -15.79 -5.51 -4.20
CA PRO A 515 -16.07 -4.08 -4.17
C PRO A 515 -14.95 -3.28 -3.49
N LEU A 516 -14.79 -2.00 -3.85
CA LEU A 516 -13.77 -1.10 -3.27
C LEU A 516 -13.92 -0.91 -1.76
N SER A 517 -15.15 -0.96 -1.23
CA SER A 517 -15.40 -0.89 0.21
C SER A 517 -14.74 -2.02 1.01
N GLU A 518 -14.55 -3.21 0.44
CA GLU A 518 -13.93 -4.35 1.13
C GLU A 518 -12.41 -4.19 1.30
N ILE A 519 -11.81 -3.23 0.58
CA ILE A 519 -10.39 -2.90 0.63
C ILE A 519 -10.15 -1.46 1.10
N ASN A 520 -11.11 -0.86 1.82
CA ASN A 520 -11.05 0.49 2.38
C ASN A 520 -10.79 1.61 1.36
N LEU A 521 -11.22 1.46 0.10
CA LEU A 521 -11.11 2.49 -0.94
C LEU A 521 -12.44 3.25 -1.18
N LYS A 522 -13.41 3.08 -0.29
CA LYS A 522 -14.71 3.78 -0.33
C LYS A 522 -15.06 4.36 1.03
N GLY A 523 -14.99 5.68 1.15
CA GLY A 523 -15.31 6.42 2.38
C GLY A 523 -15.75 7.85 2.05
N ILE A 524 -15.20 8.82 2.77
CA ILE A 524 -15.58 10.25 2.66
C ILE A 524 -14.71 11.08 1.68
N ALA A 525 -13.80 10.45 0.93
CA ALA A 525 -12.88 11.10 0.01
C ALA A 525 -13.53 12.17 -0.89
N THR A 526 -12.84 13.31 -1.05
CA THR A 526 -13.26 14.43 -1.91
C THR A 526 -12.72 14.30 -3.35
N LEU A 527 -11.55 13.70 -3.50
CA LEU A 527 -10.96 13.36 -4.79
C LEU A 527 -11.81 12.32 -5.55
N PRO A 528 -11.77 12.30 -6.89
CA PRO A 528 -12.47 11.29 -7.67
C PRO A 528 -12.09 9.87 -7.25
N THR A 529 -13.09 9.08 -6.84
CA THR A 529 -12.87 7.66 -6.51
C THR A 529 -12.65 6.84 -7.79
N PRO A 530 -11.62 5.97 -7.84
CA PRO A 530 -11.42 5.06 -8.97
C PRO A 530 -12.66 4.20 -9.20
N THR A 531 -12.87 3.78 -10.46
CA THR A 531 -13.99 2.91 -10.82
C THR A 531 -13.58 1.44 -10.77
N ILE A 532 -12.34 1.16 -11.17
CA ILE A 532 -11.73 -0.16 -11.10
C ILE A 532 -10.31 0.01 -10.57
N VAL A 533 -9.87 -0.87 -9.69
CA VAL A 533 -8.46 -1.03 -9.32
C VAL A 533 -8.00 -2.41 -9.80
N ILE A 534 -6.91 -2.43 -10.56
CA ILE A 534 -6.27 -3.66 -11.00
C ILE A 534 -5.03 -3.91 -10.13
N ASN A 535 -5.00 -5.05 -9.44
CA ASN A 535 -3.79 -5.57 -8.82
C ASN A 535 -3.05 -6.47 -9.80
N PHE A 536 -1.74 -6.27 -9.96
CA PHE A 536 -0.94 -7.08 -10.85
C PHE A 536 -0.44 -8.38 -10.20
N ARG A 537 -0.01 -9.29 -11.07
CA ARG A 537 0.55 -10.58 -10.70
C ARG A 537 1.87 -10.44 -9.96
N THR A 538 2.00 -11.21 -8.89
CA THR A 538 3.23 -11.36 -8.14
C THR A 538 3.61 -12.82 -7.97
N PHE A 539 4.90 -13.07 -7.84
CA PHE A 539 5.47 -14.38 -7.57
C PHE A 539 6.81 -14.25 -6.84
N SER A 540 7.48 -15.35 -6.53
CA SER A 540 8.79 -15.32 -5.89
C SER A 540 9.78 -16.18 -6.68
N THR A 541 11.04 -15.73 -6.72
CA THR A 541 12.15 -16.51 -7.32
C THR A 541 12.69 -17.59 -6.38
N ASP A 542 12.41 -17.50 -5.07
CA ASP A 542 12.73 -18.50 -4.05
C ASP A 542 11.55 -18.71 -3.08
N SER A 543 10.84 -19.82 -3.27
CA SER A 543 9.69 -20.19 -2.43
C SER A 543 10.01 -20.37 -0.94
N THR A 544 11.28 -20.53 -0.57
CA THR A 544 11.69 -20.63 0.85
C THR A 544 11.80 -19.27 1.53
N ASN A 545 11.93 -18.19 0.74
CA ASN A 545 11.97 -16.82 1.22
C ASN A 545 11.14 -15.88 0.32
N PRO A 546 9.81 -16.11 0.23
CA PRO A 546 8.99 -15.49 -0.80
C PRO A 546 8.80 -13.98 -0.62
N LEU A 547 8.91 -13.48 0.61
CA LEU A 547 8.75 -12.05 0.92
C LEU A 547 10.00 -11.23 0.55
N MET A 548 11.20 -11.82 0.61
CA MET A 548 12.42 -11.11 0.19
C MET A 548 12.72 -11.30 -1.29
N THR A 549 12.28 -12.40 -1.88
CA THR A 549 12.53 -12.71 -3.30
C THR A 549 11.31 -12.47 -4.19
N GLY A 550 10.40 -11.63 -3.70
CA GLY A 550 9.17 -11.26 -4.39
C GLY A 550 9.44 -10.50 -5.68
N VAL A 551 8.64 -10.81 -6.68
CA VAL A 551 8.64 -10.24 -8.02
C VAL A 551 7.22 -9.81 -8.36
N GLU A 552 7.08 -8.63 -8.93
CA GLU A 552 5.80 -8.12 -9.41
C GLU A 552 5.85 -7.74 -10.89
N VAL A 553 4.71 -7.87 -11.57
CA VAL A 553 4.49 -7.14 -12.82
C VAL A 553 4.15 -5.70 -12.46
N ALA A 554 4.78 -4.75 -13.14
CA ALA A 554 4.58 -3.32 -12.86
C ALA A 554 4.38 -2.48 -14.12
N ASP A 555 3.39 -1.60 -14.12
CA ASP A 555 3.24 -0.53 -15.11
C ASP A 555 4.02 0.70 -14.66
N THR A 556 5.23 0.86 -15.21
CA THR A 556 6.22 1.84 -14.76
C THR A 556 7.17 2.18 -15.90
N THR A 557 8.04 3.17 -15.74
CA THR A 557 9.18 3.43 -16.63
C THR A 557 10.43 2.59 -16.31
N LEU A 558 10.45 1.92 -15.15
CA LEU A 558 11.61 1.19 -14.62
C LEU A 558 11.78 -0.22 -15.21
N GLN A 559 13.02 -0.68 -15.35
CA GLN A 559 13.36 -1.88 -16.10
C GLN A 559 13.19 -3.17 -15.29
N GLN A 560 13.11 -4.32 -15.98
CA GLN A 560 13.14 -5.62 -15.32
C GLN A 560 14.39 -5.76 -14.44
N GLY A 561 14.20 -6.32 -13.25
CA GLY A 561 15.25 -6.50 -12.25
C GLY A 561 15.47 -5.29 -11.35
N GLN A 562 14.94 -4.12 -11.72
CA GLN A 562 14.82 -2.97 -10.83
C GLN A 562 13.68 -3.17 -9.84
N GLY A 563 13.50 -2.19 -8.98
CA GLY A 563 12.55 -2.22 -7.89
C GLY A 563 11.23 -1.52 -8.14
N MET A 564 10.14 -2.06 -7.61
CA MET A 564 8.84 -1.40 -7.53
C MET A 564 8.02 -1.96 -6.37
N HIS A 565 6.86 -1.37 -6.14
CA HIS A 565 5.90 -1.72 -5.12
C HIS A 565 4.50 -1.36 -5.64
N GLY A 566 3.48 -1.60 -4.82
CA GLY A 566 2.10 -1.21 -5.10
C GLY A 566 1.18 -2.39 -5.36
N SER A 567 1.73 -3.61 -5.40
CA SER A 567 0.93 -4.82 -5.51
C SER A 567 0.21 -5.13 -4.20
N PHE A 568 -0.83 -5.94 -4.30
CA PHE A 568 -1.53 -6.49 -3.14
C PHE A 568 -0.92 -7.83 -2.70
N GLY A 569 0.36 -8.07 -2.98
CA GLY A 569 1.11 -9.22 -2.50
C GLY A 569 1.72 -8.97 -1.12
N ARG A 570 1.89 -10.03 -0.32
CA ARG A 570 2.38 -9.88 1.07
C ARG A 570 3.80 -9.31 1.17
N GLN A 571 4.60 -9.43 0.12
CA GLN A 571 5.94 -8.84 0.06
C GLN A 571 5.91 -7.29 0.01
N ASP A 572 4.80 -6.71 -0.46
CA ASP A 572 4.58 -5.27 -0.52
C ASP A 572 3.73 -4.77 0.65
N THR A 573 2.75 -5.56 1.12
CA THR A 573 1.95 -5.15 2.29
C THR A 573 2.73 -5.32 3.60
N PHE A 574 3.70 -6.24 3.69
CA PHE A 574 4.52 -6.44 4.89
C PHE A 574 5.71 -5.46 4.95
N ASN A 575 5.49 -4.34 5.62
CA ASN A 575 6.48 -3.29 5.87
C ASN A 575 7.15 -3.46 7.24
N THR A 576 8.18 -2.66 7.55
CA THR A 576 8.81 -2.64 8.87
C THR A 576 8.02 -1.76 9.85
N MET A 577 7.87 -2.19 11.11
CA MET A 577 7.36 -1.35 12.20
C MET A 577 8.07 -1.68 13.53
N LEU A 578 8.63 -0.67 14.18
CA LEU A 578 9.30 -0.75 15.49
C LEU A 578 8.92 0.46 16.34
N ALA A 579 9.03 0.36 17.66
CA ALA A 579 8.91 1.53 18.54
C ALA A 579 9.83 1.48 19.76
N ILE A 580 10.30 2.64 20.20
CA ILE A 580 11.08 2.83 21.43
C ILE A 580 10.66 4.13 22.10
N GLY A 581 10.84 4.22 23.41
CA GLY A 581 10.54 5.46 24.13
C GLY A 581 10.08 5.18 25.56
N PRO A 582 9.83 6.24 26.34
CA PRO A 582 9.36 6.13 27.71
C PRO A 582 7.98 5.48 27.84
N ASP A 583 7.13 5.53 26.81
CA ASP A 583 5.75 5.03 26.86
C ASP A 583 5.56 3.70 26.11
N PHE A 584 6.53 3.27 25.31
CA PHE A 584 6.55 1.95 24.67
C PHE A 584 7.19 0.86 25.55
N LYS A 585 6.69 -0.38 25.44
CA LYS A 585 7.31 -1.54 26.10
C LYS A 585 8.72 -1.81 25.54
N SER A 586 9.60 -2.35 26.38
CA SER A 586 10.94 -2.80 25.98
C SER A 586 11.00 -4.30 25.74
N GLY A 587 11.73 -4.73 24.71
CA GLY A 587 11.97 -6.14 24.38
C GLY A 587 10.69 -6.93 24.10
N TYR A 588 9.70 -6.27 23.49
CA TYR A 588 8.37 -6.81 23.28
C TYR A 588 8.11 -7.10 21.81
N ALA A 589 7.85 -8.36 21.47
CA ALA A 589 7.36 -8.71 20.14
C ALA A 589 5.83 -8.71 20.16
N ASP A 590 5.23 -7.79 19.41
CA ASP A 590 3.79 -7.70 19.24
C ASP A 590 3.33 -8.60 18.08
N PRO A 591 2.50 -9.62 18.32
CA PRO A 591 1.99 -10.50 17.28
C PRO A 591 0.69 -9.99 16.62
N LEU A 592 0.05 -8.96 17.18
CA LEU A 592 -1.20 -8.44 16.61
C LEU A 592 -0.93 -7.71 15.29
N PRO A 593 -1.88 -7.77 14.33
CA PRO A 593 -1.83 -6.95 13.13
C PRO A 593 -1.70 -5.46 13.45
N VAL A 594 -0.81 -4.75 12.73
CA VAL A 594 -0.60 -3.30 12.88
C VAL A 594 -0.53 -2.64 11.51
N SER A 595 -1.20 -1.51 11.34
CA SER A 595 -1.26 -0.75 10.09
C SER A 595 -0.55 0.59 10.19
N ASN A 596 -0.12 1.15 9.07
CA ASN A 596 0.28 2.56 8.99
C ASN A 596 -0.81 3.52 9.49
N ALA A 597 -2.09 3.14 9.36
CA ALA A 597 -3.22 3.88 9.91
C ALA A 597 -3.28 3.86 11.46
N ASP A 598 -2.57 2.95 12.13
CA ASP A 598 -2.57 2.84 13.60
C ASP A 598 -1.54 3.79 14.25
N VAL A 599 -0.63 4.38 13.45
CA VAL A 599 0.46 5.24 13.94
C VAL A 599 -0.09 6.53 14.55
N ASN A 600 -0.94 7.25 13.84
CA ASN A 600 -1.52 8.52 14.30
C ASN A 600 -2.25 8.35 15.64
N GLY A 601 -3.22 7.42 15.72
CA GLY A 601 -4.02 7.25 16.94
C GLY A 601 -3.18 6.82 18.15
N THR A 602 -2.13 6.03 17.92
CA THR A 602 -1.18 5.62 18.96
C THR A 602 -0.37 6.79 19.49
N LEU A 603 0.22 7.60 18.60
CA LEU A 603 1.04 8.74 19.01
C LEU A 603 0.19 9.91 19.53
N ALA A 604 -1.02 10.10 19.01
CA ALA A 604 -2.00 11.01 19.60
C ALA A 604 -2.31 10.60 21.06
N THR A 605 -2.43 9.31 21.35
CA THR A 605 -2.61 8.81 22.72
C THR A 605 -1.41 9.15 23.61
N VAL A 606 -0.18 8.94 23.12
CA VAL A 606 1.06 9.31 23.84
C VAL A 606 1.12 10.80 24.16
N LEU A 607 0.68 11.65 23.22
CA LEU A 607 0.62 13.10 23.39
C LEU A 607 -0.58 13.58 24.23
N GLY A 608 -1.52 12.70 24.59
CA GLY A 608 -2.76 13.07 25.26
C GLY A 608 -3.74 13.84 24.36
N PHE A 609 -3.64 13.67 23.04
CA PHE A 609 -4.50 14.28 22.05
C PHE A 609 -5.77 13.47 21.79
N GLN A 610 -6.84 14.19 21.45
CA GLN A 610 -8.08 13.66 20.90
C GLN A 610 -8.31 14.35 19.56
N ILE A 611 -7.75 13.77 18.50
CA ILE A 611 -7.87 14.32 17.16
C ILE A 611 -9.30 14.03 16.66
N PRO A 612 -10.06 15.05 16.21
CA PRO A 612 -11.36 14.84 15.59
C PRO A 612 -11.24 13.96 14.34
N SER A 613 -12.22 13.08 14.14
CA SER A 613 -12.28 12.17 12.99
C SER A 613 -13.62 12.35 12.28
N LEU A 614 -13.60 12.49 10.96
CA LEU A 614 -14.80 12.69 10.13
C LEU A 614 -15.31 11.38 9.52
N GLY A 615 -14.40 10.54 9.06
CA GLY A 615 -14.61 9.25 8.43
C GLY A 615 -14.63 8.09 9.42
N SER A 616 -14.88 6.90 8.90
CA SER A 616 -14.97 5.67 9.72
C SER A 616 -13.86 4.66 9.44
N LEU A 617 -13.10 4.86 8.37
CA LEU A 617 -11.99 4.01 7.98
C LEU A 617 -10.74 4.45 8.75
N SER A 618 -10.78 4.33 10.07
CA SER A 618 -9.68 4.70 10.96
C SER A 618 -8.88 3.48 11.43
N GLY A 619 -7.61 3.67 11.73
CA GLY A 619 -6.81 2.73 12.52
C GLY A 619 -7.28 2.63 13.97
N ARG A 620 -6.54 1.86 14.77
CA ARG A 620 -6.69 1.71 16.22
C ARG A 620 -5.45 2.22 16.96
N THR A 621 -5.62 2.49 18.24
CA THR A 621 -4.51 2.68 19.17
C THR A 621 -3.87 1.34 19.52
N LEU A 622 -2.54 1.24 19.42
CA LEU A 622 -1.73 0.07 19.76
C LEU A 622 -1.48 -0.03 21.28
N SER A 623 -2.56 -0.05 22.08
CA SER A 623 -2.48 -0.03 23.55
C SER A 623 -1.73 -1.23 24.17
N GLU A 624 -1.62 -2.33 23.43
CA GLU A 624 -0.85 -3.51 23.80
C GLU A 624 0.66 -3.27 23.74
N ALA A 625 1.13 -2.29 22.97
CA ALA A 625 2.54 -1.92 22.85
C ALA A 625 2.98 -0.87 23.87
N LEU A 626 2.03 -0.21 24.53
CA LEU A 626 2.29 0.85 25.51
C LEU A 626 2.44 0.30 26.94
N VAL A 627 3.27 0.97 27.75
CA VAL A 627 3.47 0.67 29.18
C VAL A 627 2.25 1.08 29.98
N GLN A 628 1.67 2.25 29.67
CA GLN A 628 0.42 2.72 30.26
C GLN A 628 -0.79 2.31 29.41
N GLN A 629 -1.81 1.79 30.09
CA GLN A 629 -2.96 1.13 29.48
C GLN A 629 -4.24 1.99 29.52
N ALA A 630 -4.12 3.32 29.49
CA ALA A 630 -5.29 4.19 29.42
C ALA A 630 -6.09 3.86 28.16
N GLY A 631 -7.37 3.47 28.32
CA GLY A 631 -8.20 3.02 27.20
C GLY A 631 -7.81 1.64 26.63
N ALA A 632 -7.09 0.81 27.38
CA ALA A 632 -6.60 -0.48 26.89
C ALA A 632 -7.71 -1.40 26.37
N MET A 633 -7.38 -2.04 25.25
CA MET A 633 -8.22 -3.06 24.65
C MET A 633 -8.37 -4.24 25.61
N SER A 634 -9.60 -4.72 25.77
CA SER A 634 -9.88 -5.96 26.52
C SER A 634 -10.63 -6.96 25.64
N GLY A 635 -10.47 -8.26 25.91
CA GLY A 635 -11.11 -9.31 25.12
C GLY A 635 -10.63 -9.40 23.67
N VAL A 636 -9.37 -9.03 23.41
CA VAL A 636 -8.78 -9.03 22.06
C VAL A 636 -8.85 -10.42 21.45
N THR A 637 -9.45 -10.52 20.27
CA THR A 637 -9.55 -11.74 19.48
C THR A 637 -9.05 -11.46 18.07
N LEU A 638 -8.07 -12.25 17.62
CA LEU A 638 -7.56 -12.25 16.26
C LEU A 638 -8.26 -13.35 15.44
N THR A 639 -8.88 -12.97 14.33
CA THR A 639 -9.57 -13.90 13.43
C THR A 639 -9.07 -13.73 12.00
N PRO A 640 -8.24 -14.65 11.46
CA PRO A 640 -7.90 -14.64 10.05
C PRO A 640 -9.11 -15.05 9.19
N GLY A 641 -9.18 -14.53 7.98
CA GLY A 641 -10.27 -14.82 7.04
C GLY A 641 -9.86 -14.63 5.59
N VAL A 642 -10.71 -15.13 4.70
CA VAL A 642 -10.62 -14.92 3.25
C VAL A 642 -12.00 -14.55 2.73
N LEU A 643 -12.08 -13.45 1.98
CA LEU A 643 -13.24 -13.16 1.12
C LEU A 643 -12.97 -13.67 -0.28
N ALA A 644 -14.02 -14.09 -0.98
CA ALA A 644 -13.95 -14.54 -2.35
C ALA A 644 -15.10 -13.91 -3.16
N SER A 645 -14.79 -13.36 -4.33
CA SER A 645 -15.81 -12.92 -5.28
C SER A 645 -16.63 -14.12 -5.80
N ALA A 646 -17.78 -13.82 -6.42
CA ALA A 646 -18.37 -14.77 -7.37
C ALA A 646 -17.36 -15.08 -8.51
N PRO A 647 -17.37 -16.29 -9.10
CA PRO A 647 -16.48 -16.61 -10.20
C PRO A 647 -16.92 -15.91 -11.50
N ASP A 648 -15.97 -15.43 -12.29
CA ASP A 648 -16.26 -14.97 -13.65
C ASP A 648 -16.56 -16.15 -14.61
N ALA A 649 -16.78 -15.85 -15.90
CA ALA A 649 -17.08 -16.87 -16.90
C ALA A 649 -15.96 -17.92 -17.09
N SER A 650 -14.72 -17.60 -16.68
CA SER A 650 -13.57 -18.52 -16.71
C SER A 650 -13.41 -19.32 -15.40
N GLY A 651 -14.23 -19.04 -14.39
CA GLY A 651 -14.08 -19.61 -13.04
C GLY A 651 -13.12 -18.82 -12.14
N THR A 652 -12.58 -17.69 -12.61
CA THR A 652 -11.61 -16.88 -11.87
C THR A 652 -12.31 -16.06 -10.80
N ARG A 653 -11.68 -15.95 -9.63
CA ARG A 653 -12.18 -15.22 -8.47
C ARG A 653 -11.10 -14.31 -7.92
N THR A 654 -11.45 -13.09 -7.52
CA THR A 654 -10.61 -12.27 -6.65
C THR A 654 -10.83 -12.69 -5.20
N PHE A 655 -9.73 -12.97 -4.52
CA PHE A 655 -9.70 -13.27 -3.09
C PHE A 655 -9.07 -12.11 -2.33
N LEU A 656 -9.50 -11.93 -1.08
CA LEU A 656 -8.87 -11.01 -0.12
C LEU A 656 -8.59 -11.79 1.16
N ALA A 657 -7.32 -11.99 1.50
CA ALA A 657 -6.91 -12.53 2.79
C ALA A 657 -6.72 -11.39 3.79
N TYR A 658 -7.33 -11.56 4.96
CA TYR A 658 -7.38 -10.51 5.97
C TYR A 658 -7.28 -11.08 7.38
N GLN A 659 -6.99 -10.20 8.32
CA GLN A 659 -7.00 -10.48 9.75
C GLN A 659 -7.91 -9.45 10.46
N ASP A 660 -8.93 -9.94 11.16
CA ASP A 660 -9.79 -9.11 12.00
C ASP A 660 -9.31 -9.12 13.44
N VAL A 661 -9.02 -7.94 13.99
CA VAL A 661 -8.74 -7.71 15.40
C VAL A 661 -10.03 -7.17 16.03
N THR A 662 -10.67 -7.98 16.86
CA THR A 662 -11.89 -7.60 17.59
C THR A 662 -11.59 -7.40 19.06
N TYR A 663 -12.01 -6.28 19.64
CA TYR A 663 -11.75 -5.93 21.02
C TYR A 663 -12.89 -5.09 21.63
N SER A 664 -12.92 -4.99 22.95
CA SER A 664 -13.82 -4.09 23.67
C SER A 664 -13.11 -2.78 23.98
N LEU A 665 -13.74 -1.66 23.61
CA LEU A 665 -13.30 -0.30 23.89
C LEU A 665 -14.48 0.47 24.48
N ASN A 666 -14.33 0.99 25.71
CA ASN A 666 -15.39 1.71 26.43
C ASN A 666 -16.74 0.96 26.48
N GLY A 667 -16.70 -0.37 26.58
CA GLY A 667 -17.88 -1.23 26.60
C GLY A 667 -18.51 -1.54 25.24
N ALA A 668 -17.97 -0.99 24.15
CA ALA A 668 -18.39 -1.31 22.78
C ALA A 668 -17.44 -2.33 22.15
N THR A 669 -17.98 -3.29 21.39
CA THR A 669 -17.18 -4.19 20.56
C THR A 669 -16.78 -3.49 19.27
N VAL A 670 -15.48 -3.43 19.01
CA VAL A 670 -14.88 -2.82 17.83
C VAL A 670 -14.12 -3.90 17.07
N THR A 671 -14.23 -3.90 15.75
CA THR A 671 -13.44 -4.75 14.86
C THR A 671 -12.64 -3.87 13.90
N ARG A 672 -11.38 -4.23 13.69
CA ARG A 672 -10.48 -3.61 12.70
C ARG A 672 -9.92 -4.70 11.81
N ARG A 673 -9.95 -4.45 10.50
CA ARG A 673 -9.51 -5.40 9.48
C ARG A 673 -8.18 -4.96 8.89
N TYR A 674 -7.27 -5.92 8.74
CA TYR A 674 -5.94 -5.77 8.19
C TYR A 674 -5.80 -6.67 6.96
N PHE A 675 -5.18 -6.18 5.89
CA PHE A 675 -5.14 -6.89 4.61
C PHE A 675 -3.78 -7.53 4.37
N ASP A 676 -3.74 -8.85 4.32
CA ASP A 676 -2.49 -9.59 4.11
C ASP A 676 -2.10 -9.60 2.64
N ALA A 677 -3.02 -10.05 1.78
CA ALA A 677 -2.81 -10.13 0.34
C ALA A 677 -4.16 -10.25 -0.38
N ALA A 678 -4.23 -9.84 -1.64
CA ALA A 678 -5.44 -9.99 -2.43
C ALA A 678 -5.15 -10.24 -3.93
N GLY A 679 -5.94 -11.12 -4.53
CA GLY A 679 -5.81 -11.43 -5.95
C GLY A 679 -6.28 -12.84 -6.30
N TYR A 680 -5.74 -13.40 -7.36
CA TYR A 680 -6.11 -14.69 -7.93
C TYR A 680 -5.21 -15.74 -7.28
N ALA A 681 -5.77 -16.91 -6.98
CA ALA A 681 -4.99 -17.99 -6.38
C ALA A 681 -3.84 -18.40 -7.31
N GLY A 682 -2.64 -18.58 -6.75
CA GLY A 682 -1.44 -18.89 -7.50
C GLY A 682 -0.85 -17.72 -8.33
N ARG A 683 -1.39 -16.50 -8.21
CA ARG A 683 -0.87 -15.29 -8.88
C ARG A 683 -0.51 -14.15 -7.92
N THR A 684 -0.56 -14.41 -6.62
CA THR A 684 -0.29 -13.42 -5.57
C THR A 684 0.56 -14.05 -4.48
N VAL A 685 1.75 -13.50 -4.22
CA VAL A 685 2.61 -13.90 -3.11
C VAL A 685 1.89 -13.65 -1.78
N GLY A 686 1.92 -14.65 -0.90
CA GLY A 686 1.32 -14.58 0.43
C GLY A 686 -0.20 -14.76 0.48
N LEU A 687 -0.86 -15.03 -0.65
CA LEU A 687 -2.29 -15.36 -0.66
C LEU A 687 -2.52 -16.84 -0.23
N PRO A 688 -3.18 -17.10 0.91
CA PRO A 688 -3.34 -18.43 1.50
C PRO A 688 -4.51 -19.22 0.89
N VAL A 689 -4.55 -19.31 -0.44
CA VAL A 689 -5.61 -19.97 -1.21
C VAL A 689 -5.03 -21.08 -2.08
N LEU A 690 -5.44 -22.32 -1.82
CA LEU A 690 -5.11 -23.48 -2.64
C LEU A 690 -6.22 -23.71 -3.68
N GLN A 691 -5.87 -23.84 -4.96
CA GLN A 691 -6.85 -24.02 -6.03
C GLN A 691 -6.61 -25.31 -6.84
N GLY A 692 -7.71 -26.02 -7.12
CA GLY A 692 -7.75 -27.20 -8.00
C GLY A 692 -7.50 -26.86 -9.47
N GLY A 693 -6.81 -27.76 -10.17
CA GLY A 693 -6.53 -27.64 -11.60
C GLY A 693 -7.53 -28.38 -12.49
N ALA A 694 -7.30 -28.35 -13.81
CA ALA A 694 -8.21 -28.93 -14.80
C ALA A 694 -8.28 -30.48 -14.82
N GLN A 695 -7.44 -31.17 -14.06
CA GLN A 695 -7.37 -32.64 -14.07
C GLN A 695 -8.15 -33.31 -12.94
N GLY A 696 -8.67 -32.52 -11.99
CA GLY A 696 -9.29 -33.03 -10.78
C GLY A 696 -8.28 -33.70 -9.84
N GLY A 697 -8.50 -33.64 -8.53
CA GLY A 697 -7.57 -34.19 -7.57
C GLY A 697 -8.04 -34.10 -6.13
N SER A 698 -7.13 -34.44 -5.21
CA SER A 698 -7.32 -34.27 -3.77
C SER A 698 -6.48 -33.11 -3.28
N LEU A 699 -7.14 -32.07 -2.77
CA LEU A 699 -6.51 -30.85 -2.26
C LEU A 699 -6.56 -30.86 -0.73
N PHE A 700 -5.38 -30.82 -0.11
CA PHE A 700 -5.24 -30.85 1.35
C PHE A 700 -4.72 -29.51 1.84
N ALA A 701 -5.56 -28.74 2.53
CA ALA A 701 -5.11 -27.52 3.17
C ALA A 701 -4.04 -27.82 4.22
N GLY A 702 -2.93 -27.10 4.13
CA GLY A 702 -1.90 -26.99 5.15
C GLY A 702 -2.30 -26.04 6.28
N PRO A 703 -1.40 -25.80 7.25
CA PRO A 703 -1.64 -24.87 8.35
C PRO A 703 -1.84 -23.42 7.90
N GLN A 704 -1.24 -23.03 6.78
CA GLN A 704 -1.29 -21.66 6.27
C GLN A 704 -2.46 -21.43 5.30
N ASP A 705 -3.11 -22.48 4.80
CA ASP A 705 -4.20 -22.34 3.83
C ASP A 705 -5.52 -22.00 4.53
N LEU A 706 -6.05 -20.82 4.23
CA LEU A 706 -7.33 -20.34 4.74
C LEU A 706 -8.50 -20.74 3.82
N ALA A 707 -8.23 -20.99 2.55
CA ALA A 707 -9.22 -21.49 1.61
C ALA A 707 -8.67 -22.56 0.65
N VAL A 708 -9.55 -23.49 0.26
CA VAL A 708 -9.32 -24.47 -0.80
C VAL A 708 -10.48 -24.36 -1.78
N VAL A 709 -10.17 -24.21 -3.07
CA VAL A 709 -11.15 -23.96 -4.13
C VAL A 709 -11.13 -25.09 -5.14
N GLY A 710 -12.31 -25.62 -5.48
CA GLY A 710 -12.47 -26.58 -6.57
C GLY A 710 -12.10 -25.97 -7.93
N GLY A 711 -11.48 -26.79 -8.78
CA GLY A 711 -11.08 -26.45 -10.13
C GLY A 711 -12.17 -26.71 -11.17
N THR A 712 -11.77 -26.75 -12.44
CA THR A 712 -12.68 -27.00 -13.57
C THR A 712 -13.04 -28.48 -13.77
N ALA A 713 -12.50 -29.35 -12.92
CA ALA A 713 -12.86 -30.77 -12.84
C ALA A 713 -13.23 -31.10 -11.39
N GLY A 714 -14.00 -32.17 -11.17
CA GLY A 714 -14.48 -32.50 -9.83
C GLY A 714 -13.36 -32.88 -8.87
N ASP A 715 -13.26 -32.16 -7.75
CA ASP A 715 -12.20 -32.27 -6.77
C ASP A 715 -12.65 -32.87 -5.43
N LEU A 716 -11.69 -33.34 -4.64
CA LEU A 716 -11.85 -33.70 -3.24
C LEU A 716 -11.16 -32.64 -2.38
N LEU A 717 -11.95 -31.85 -1.64
CA LEU A 717 -11.43 -30.74 -0.84
C LEU A 717 -11.36 -31.14 0.63
N TYR A 718 -10.17 -31.05 1.23
CA TYR A 718 -9.91 -31.42 2.62
C TYR A 718 -9.47 -30.19 3.43
N ALA A 719 -10.16 -29.92 4.54
CA ALA A 719 -9.76 -28.89 5.50
C ALA A 719 -8.46 -29.26 6.23
N GLY A 720 -7.68 -28.24 6.56
CA GLY A 720 -6.41 -28.33 7.27
C GLY A 720 -6.57 -28.39 8.79
N PRO A 721 -5.47 -28.28 9.56
CA PRO A 721 -5.54 -28.25 11.03
C PRO A 721 -6.21 -26.99 11.58
N ASN A 722 -6.15 -25.88 10.84
CA ASN A 722 -6.80 -24.61 11.16
C ASN A 722 -8.17 -24.51 10.47
N PRO A 723 -9.07 -23.60 10.90
CA PRO A 723 -10.30 -23.33 10.17
C PRO A 723 -10.03 -23.02 8.69
N THR A 724 -10.76 -23.65 7.79
CA THR A 724 -10.53 -23.55 6.35
C THR A 724 -11.85 -23.44 5.61
N GLN A 725 -11.94 -22.51 4.65
CA GLN A 725 -13.04 -22.46 3.69
C GLN A 725 -12.83 -23.48 2.57
N LEU A 726 -13.82 -24.31 2.29
CA LEU A 726 -13.83 -25.22 1.15
C LEU A 726 -14.86 -24.68 0.15
N ILE A 727 -14.37 -24.10 -0.94
CA ILE A 727 -15.18 -23.32 -1.89
C ILE A 727 -15.43 -24.16 -3.15
N SER A 728 -16.70 -24.28 -3.54
CA SER A 728 -17.08 -24.99 -4.76
C SER A 728 -16.50 -24.33 -6.02
N GLY A 729 -15.97 -25.16 -6.92
CA GLY A 729 -15.58 -24.79 -8.27
C GLY A 729 -16.75 -24.86 -9.25
N PRO A 730 -16.51 -24.71 -10.55
CA PRO A 730 -17.54 -24.89 -11.59
C PRO A 730 -17.90 -26.37 -11.87
N ALA A 731 -17.21 -27.33 -11.26
CA ALA A 731 -17.45 -28.77 -11.44
C ALA A 731 -18.02 -29.42 -10.16
N ALA A 732 -18.53 -30.65 -10.27
CA ALA A 732 -19.08 -31.38 -9.13
C ALA A 732 -17.98 -31.76 -8.11
N ASP A 733 -17.97 -31.08 -6.97
CA ASP A 733 -16.94 -31.22 -5.95
C ASP A 733 -17.38 -32.05 -4.74
N ARG A 734 -16.38 -32.56 -4.01
CA ARG A 734 -16.58 -33.34 -2.79
C ARG A 734 -15.88 -32.71 -1.61
N PHE A 735 -16.67 -32.19 -0.67
CA PHE A 735 -16.19 -31.55 0.55
C PHE A 735 -15.98 -32.61 1.63
N VAL A 736 -14.72 -32.96 1.91
CA VAL A 736 -14.39 -34.14 2.71
C VAL A 736 -14.26 -33.80 4.19
N LEU A 737 -15.02 -34.51 5.03
CA LEU A 737 -14.90 -34.39 6.48
C LEU A 737 -13.61 -35.06 6.98
N THR A 738 -12.74 -34.29 7.62
CA THR A 738 -11.42 -34.78 8.07
C THR A 738 -11.36 -34.86 9.58
N ARG A 739 -10.92 -36.00 10.14
CA ARG A 739 -10.71 -36.12 11.59
C ARG A 739 -9.48 -35.33 12.02
N GLY A 740 -9.63 -34.50 13.05
CA GLY A 740 -8.54 -33.70 13.61
C GLY A 740 -8.26 -32.41 12.85
N ALA A 741 -8.96 -32.15 11.74
CA ALA A 741 -8.92 -30.86 11.04
C ALA A 741 -9.62 -29.76 11.84
N GLY A 742 -9.33 -28.50 11.54
CA GLY A 742 -10.08 -27.35 12.02
C GLY A 742 -11.52 -27.35 11.51
N LEU A 743 -12.26 -26.28 11.80
CA LEU A 743 -13.63 -26.14 11.29
C LEU A 743 -13.61 -25.97 9.77
N ALA A 744 -14.32 -26.83 9.04
CA ALA A 744 -14.51 -26.66 7.60
C ALA A 744 -15.74 -25.79 7.32
N THR A 745 -15.58 -24.70 6.57
CA THR A 745 -16.72 -23.90 6.08
C THR A 745 -16.91 -24.17 4.60
N VAL A 746 -17.95 -24.90 4.23
CA VAL A 746 -18.29 -25.21 2.83
C VAL A 746 -19.06 -24.05 2.24
N VAL A 747 -18.51 -23.45 1.18
CA VAL A 747 -19.05 -22.26 0.51
C VAL A 747 -19.47 -22.61 -0.92
N GLY A 748 -20.68 -22.20 -1.30
CA GLY A 748 -21.19 -22.39 -2.67
C GLY A 748 -21.61 -23.83 -3.01
N PHE A 749 -21.98 -24.64 -2.01
CA PHE A 749 -22.44 -26.01 -2.24
C PHE A 749 -23.69 -26.05 -3.13
N ASP A 750 -23.61 -26.71 -4.28
CA ASP A 750 -24.73 -26.92 -5.18
C ASP A 750 -24.99 -28.41 -5.47
N ALA A 751 -26.01 -28.96 -4.81
CA ALA A 751 -26.42 -30.35 -5.01
C ALA A 751 -26.83 -30.65 -6.46
N SER A 752 -27.33 -29.65 -7.20
CA SER A 752 -27.76 -29.74 -8.60
C SER A 752 -26.58 -29.78 -9.57
N GLN A 753 -25.48 -29.08 -9.25
CA GLN A 753 -24.18 -29.20 -9.93
C GLN A 753 -23.53 -30.57 -9.70
N GLY A 754 -23.94 -31.26 -8.63
CA GLY A 754 -23.42 -32.59 -8.30
C GLY A 754 -22.53 -32.61 -7.07
N ASP A 755 -22.45 -31.50 -6.32
CA ASP A 755 -21.64 -31.39 -5.12
C ASP A 755 -22.10 -32.35 -4.02
N ARG A 756 -21.14 -32.92 -3.29
CA ARG A 756 -21.42 -33.89 -2.22
C ARG A 756 -20.54 -33.67 -1.00
N ILE A 757 -21.04 -34.08 0.17
CA ILE A 757 -20.22 -34.19 1.37
C ILE A 757 -19.52 -35.56 1.38
N GLY A 758 -18.19 -35.52 1.35
CA GLY A 758 -17.33 -36.70 1.36
C GLY A 758 -17.17 -37.30 2.76
N LEU A 759 -17.44 -38.60 2.89
CA LEU A 759 -17.26 -39.38 4.11
C LEU A 759 -16.08 -40.36 3.96
N PRO A 760 -14.89 -40.04 4.50
CA PRO A 760 -13.75 -40.95 4.43
C PRO A 760 -13.91 -42.12 5.41
N ARG A 761 -13.00 -43.10 5.32
CA ARG A 761 -13.05 -44.36 6.10
C ARG A 761 -13.12 -44.09 7.60
N GLY A 762 -14.26 -44.36 8.24
CA GLY A 762 -14.48 -44.16 9.68
C GLY A 762 -15.44 -43.02 10.01
N PHE A 763 -15.95 -42.32 9.00
CA PHE A 763 -17.20 -41.57 9.06
C PHE A 763 -18.34 -42.41 8.47
N SER A 764 -19.55 -42.21 8.99
CA SER A 764 -20.79 -42.72 8.42
C SER A 764 -21.88 -41.69 8.68
N LEU A 765 -22.88 -41.64 7.80
CA LEU A 765 -24.00 -40.69 7.95
C LEU A 765 -24.72 -40.89 9.30
N GLY A 766 -24.88 -42.14 9.74
CA GLY A 766 -25.46 -42.45 11.06
C GLY A 766 -24.65 -41.93 12.24
N GLY A 767 -23.36 -41.67 12.05
CA GLY A 767 -22.47 -41.06 13.04
C GLY A 767 -22.50 -39.52 13.07
N LEU A 768 -23.30 -38.88 12.22
CA LEU A 768 -23.41 -37.42 12.11
C LEU A 768 -24.74 -36.87 12.65
N SER A 769 -24.74 -35.63 13.13
CA SER A 769 -25.92 -34.86 13.49
C SER A 769 -25.92 -33.55 12.71
N LEU A 770 -26.94 -33.33 11.88
CA LEU A 770 -27.15 -32.10 11.13
C LEU A 770 -28.15 -31.20 11.85
N ARG A 771 -27.87 -29.91 11.92
CA ARG A 771 -28.74 -28.90 12.54
C ARG A 771 -28.75 -27.64 11.69
N ASN A 772 -29.88 -26.94 11.62
CA ASN A 772 -29.86 -25.57 11.11
C ASN A 772 -29.12 -24.69 12.12
N GLY A 773 -28.25 -23.81 11.63
CA GLY A 773 -27.57 -22.83 12.46
C GLY A 773 -28.51 -21.75 12.99
N THR A 774 -28.05 -21.03 13.99
CA THR A 774 -28.74 -19.90 14.61
C THR A 774 -27.76 -18.73 14.79
N GLY A 775 -28.26 -17.52 15.01
CA GLY A 775 -27.41 -16.33 15.17
C GLY A 775 -26.55 -16.09 13.93
N ALA A 776 -25.23 -16.02 14.10
CA ALA A 776 -24.27 -15.82 13.00
C ALA A 776 -24.28 -16.92 11.93
N TYR A 777 -24.86 -18.09 12.22
CA TYR A 777 -25.01 -19.21 11.27
C TYR A 777 -26.46 -19.40 10.80
N ALA A 778 -27.31 -18.37 10.95
CA ALA A 778 -28.70 -18.45 10.49
C ALA A 778 -28.73 -18.64 8.96
N GLY A 779 -29.39 -19.71 8.51
CA GLY A 779 -29.44 -20.09 7.09
C GLY A 779 -28.43 -21.19 6.70
N ASP A 780 -27.51 -21.55 7.59
CA ASP A 780 -26.50 -22.58 7.34
C ASP A 780 -26.90 -23.95 7.92
N THR A 781 -26.27 -25.02 7.42
CA THR A 781 -26.31 -26.33 8.07
C THR A 781 -25.03 -26.63 8.83
N LEU A 782 -25.16 -26.94 10.12
CA LEU A 782 -24.08 -27.35 11.00
C LEU A 782 -24.00 -28.88 11.07
N ILE A 783 -22.82 -29.45 10.76
CA ILE A 783 -22.55 -30.89 10.80
C ILE A 783 -21.70 -31.23 12.02
N TYR A 784 -22.28 -31.99 12.95
CA TYR A 784 -21.61 -32.45 14.17
C TYR A 784 -21.29 -33.95 14.12
N SER A 785 -20.19 -34.34 14.76
CA SER A 785 -19.94 -35.73 15.14
C SER A 785 -20.86 -36.13 16.31
N ARG A 786 -21.62 -37.23 16.19
CA ARG A 786 -22.47 -37.71 17.30
C ARG A 786 -21.67 -38.20 18.50
N GLY A 787 -20.50 -38.81 18.28
CA GLY A 787 -19.72 -39.46 19.32
C GLY A 787 -19.14 -38.49 20.36
N ASN A 788 -18.70 -37.31 19.93
CA ASN A 788 -18.07 -36.31 20.79
C ASN A 788 -18.69 -34.90 20.68
N ARG A 789 -19.80 -34.76 19.94
CA ARG A 789 -20.54 -33.50 19.73
C ARG A 789 -19.70 -32.35 19.16
N ARG A 790 -18.55 -32.64 18.55
CA ARG A 790 -17.69 -31.66 17.91
C ARG A 790 -18.33 -31.17 16.60
N LEU A 791 -18.34 -29.87 16.39
CA LEU A 791 -18.68 -29.27 15.09
C LEU A 791 -17.56 -29.58 14.09
N LEU A 792 -17.92 -30.20 12.97
CA LEU A 792 -16.97 -30.62 11.93
C LEU A 792 -17.01 -29.68 10.74
N ALA A 793 -18.21 -29.28 10.31
CA ALA A 793 -18.38 -28.40 9.17
C ALA A 793 -19.62 -27.50 9.31
N VAL A 794 -19.53 -26.33 8.68
CA VAL A 794 -20.65 -25.43 8.37
C VAL A 794 -20.86 -25.52 6.85
N VAL A 795 -22.08 -25.79 6.40
CA VAL A 795 -22.46 -25.70 4.97
C VAL A 795 -23.26 -24.43 4.79
N GLN A 796 -22.59 -23.42 4.24
CA GLN A 796 -23.08 -22.05 4.20
C GLN A 796 -24.26 -21.90 3.23
N GLY A 797 -25.32 -21.23 3.67
CA GLY A 797 -26.49 -20.91 2.85
C GLY A 797 -27.34 -22.11 2.44
N VAL A 798 -27.12 -23.30 3.01
CA VAL A 798 -27.85 -24.52 2.70
C VAL A 798 -28.71 -24.94 3.89
N ASP A 799 -30.04 -25.03 3.69
CA ASP A 799 -30.95 -25.58 4.71
C ASP A 799 -30.71 -27.08 4.92
N ARG A 800 -30.79 -27.56 6.17
CA ARG A 800 -30.51 -28.97 6.50
C ARG A 800 -31.35 -29.97 5.71
N ARG A 801 -32.55 -29.60 5.27
CA ARG A 801 -33.48 -30.47 4.53
C ARG A 801 -33.00 -30.71 3.10
N ALA A 802 -32.11 -29.86 2.58
CA ALA A 802 -31.48 -30.01 1.28
C ALA A 802 -30.36 -31.08 1.30
N LEU A 803 -29.70 -31.29 2.45
CA LEU A 803 -28.66 -32.32 2.62
C LEU A 803 -29.28 -33.68 2.98
N ARG A 804 -29.79 -34.41 1.98
CA ARG A 804 -30.37 -35.76 2.15
C ARG A 804 -29.27 -36.82 2.09
N PRO A 805 -29.56 -38.11 2.38
CA PRO A 805 -28.53 -39.15 2.36
C PRO A 805 -27.75 -39.29 1.05
N ARG A 806 -28.35 -38.94 -0.10
CA ARG A 806 -27.69 -39.01 -1.42
C ARG A 806 -26.64 -37.92 -1.63
N GLU A 807 -26.71 -36.82 -0.87
CA GLU A 807 -25.72 -35.75 -0.85
C GLU A 807 -24.47 -36.14 -0.05
N PHE A 808 -24.46 -37.31 0.60
CA PHE A 808 -23.30 -37.87 1.29
C PHE A 808 -22.73 -39.06 0.52
N VAL A 809 -21.44 -39.01 0.20
CA VAL A 809 -20.77 -40.06 -0.58
C VAL A 809 -19.54 -40.60 0.15
N ARG A 810 -19.30 -41.90 0.04
CA ARG A 810 -18.03 -42.48 0.53
C ARG A 810 -16.91 -42.02 -0.38
N VAL A 811 -15.80 -41.59 0.20
CA VAL A 811 -14.59 -41.22 -0.54
C VAL A 811 -13.41 -42.08 -0.11
N ALA A 812 -12.57 -42.46 -1.07
CA ALA A 812 -11.28 -43.09 -0.81
C ALA A 812 -10.28 -41.97 -0.46
N GLY A 813 -9.70 -42.00 0.73
CA GLY A 813 -8.77 -40.95 1.17
C GLY A 813 -8.45 -41.01 2.66
N PRO A 814 -7.47 -40.23 3.12
CA PRO A 814 -7.03 -40.27 4.51
C PRO A 814 -8.14 -39.76 5.44
N ASN A 815 -8.39 -40.50 6.52
CA ASN A 815 -9.35 -40.12 7.56
C ASN A 815 -8.71 -39.27 8.68
N ARG A 816 -7.51 -38.73 8.47
CA ARG A 816 -6.80 -37.91 9.47
C ARG A 816 -6.00 -36.87 8.73
N VAL A 817 -5.81 -35.71 9.37
CA VAL A 817 -4.79 -34.74 8.94
C VAL A 817 -3.46 -35.51 8.85
N ALA A 818 -2.86 -35.56 7.66
CA ALA A 818 -1.53 -36.14 7.51
C ALA A 818 -0.55 -35.30 8.35
N SER A 819 0.39 -35.94 9.06
CA SER A 819 1.41 -35.18 9.78
C SER A 819 2.14 -34.29 8.75
N ALA A 820 2.17 -32.98 9.02
CA ALA A 820 2.55 -31.91 8.09
C ALA A 820 3.93 -32.10 7.41
N ALA A 821 4.78 -32.99 7.94
CA ALA A 821 6.11 -33.31 7.43
C ALA A 821 6.16 -34.03 6.07
N LYS A 822 5.06 -34.58 5.52
CA LYS A 822 5.10 -35.35 4.25
C LYS A 822 4.65 -34.61 2.99
N PHE A 823 4.06 -33.43 3.09
CA PHE A 823 3.53 -32.69 1.94
C PHE A 823 4.03 -31.24 1.81
N GLY A 824 4.74 -30.72 2.82
CA GLY A 824 5.18 -29.31 2.87
C GLY A 824 6.32 -28.89 1.92
N ALA A 825 6.73 -29.74 0.97
CA ALA A 825 7.80 -29.41 0.01
C ALA A 825 7.31 -29.41 -1.46
N ALA A 826 6.00 -29.49 -1.70
CA ALA A 826 5.43 -29.62 -3.05
C ALA A 826 4.43 -28.51 -3.42
N HIS A 827 4.49 -27.34 -2.78
CA HIS A 827 3.94 -26.14 -3.40
C HIS A 827 4.82 -25.85 -4.64
N LEU A 828 4.21 -25.91 -5.83
CA LEU A 828 4.76 -25.70 -7.19
C LEU A 828 5.12 -26.91 -8.07
N ALA A 829 4.76 -28.16 -7.72
CA ALA A 829 4.93 -29.28 -8.65
C ALA A 829 3.59 -29.93 -9.04
N HIS A 830 3.02 -29.51 -10.17
CA HIS A 830 2.24 -30.44 -10.99
C HIS A 830 3.14 -31.65 -11.27
N ARG A 831 2.84 -32.81 -10.68
CA ARG A 831 3.42 -34.08 -11.14
C ARG A 831 2.65 -34.50 -12.41
N PRO A 832 3.27 -34.50 -13.61
CA PRO A 832 2.68 -35.25 -14.71
C PRO A 832 2.79 -36.73 -14.37
N ALA A 833 1.70 -37.48 -14.60
CA ALA A 833 1.76 -38.93 -14.55
C ALA A 833 2.83 -39.42 -15.55
N GLY A 834 3.84 -40.14 -15.06
CA GLY A 834 4.88 -40.73 -15.91
C GLY A 834 4.30 -41.74 -16.90
N PRO A 835 4.96 -41.98 -18.04
CA PRO A 835 4.44 -42.85 -19.09
C PRO A 835 4.35 -44.30 -18.63
N LEU A 836 3.22 -44.94 -18.98
CA LEU A 836 3.01 -46.37 -18.89
C LEU A 836 4.16 -47.12 -19.59
N ALA A 837 5.00 -47.80 -18.81
CA ALA A 837 5.96 -48.76 -19.33
C ALA A 837 5.19 -49.97 -19.88
N MET A 838 5.30 -50.19 -21.20
CA MET A 838 4.88 -51.43 -21.85
C MET A 838 5.63 -52.60 -21.23
N ARG A 839 4.87 -53.60 -20.77
CA ARG A 839 5.40 -54.93 -20.48
C ARG A 839 5.75 -55.61 -21.80
N GLY A 840 7.03 -55.94 -21.98
CA GLY A 840 7.51 -56.83 -23.02
C GLY A 840 8.34 -57.95 -22.40
N ARG A 841 7.85 -59.18 -22.60
CA ARG A 841 8.36 -60.51 -22.22
C ARG A 841 7.97 -61.03 -20.84
#